data_AF-A0A931KAJ4-F1
#
_entry.id   AF-A0A931KAJ4-F1
#
_cell.length_a   1.000
_cell.length_b   1.000
_cell.length_c   1.000
_cell.angle_alpha   90.00
_cell.angle_beta   90.00
_cell.angle_gamma   90.00
#
_symmetry.space_group_name_H-M   'P 1'
#
loop_
_entity.id
_entity.type
_entity.pdbx_description
1 polymer ?
#
loop_
_entity_poly.entity_id
_entity_poly.type
_entity_poly.pdbx_seq_one_letter_code
_entity_poly.pdbx_strand_id
1 'polypeptide(L)'
;MRYRALPKSDRLPFEARRKMRRWRGDLEILDERKLLATFIVSDYGSDPLVPNTLAWAITQSNSTIGVKDTIEFDLPGFAPYRIALSQALPAVTDAVVIDGTTQPGFNPLDPLPVVEIFGGFIPIPPNFTPGSEVDGITISTGLGLGASEGTVIRGLAIGGFNGSGISIVGSRDVAIQGSHIGVGADGAAPLSGMGEMKNCSAGIVARDSENVRIGGLTEESKNVISGNESSGVVFVNVNGGTIQGNLIGVDRPNLAPLPNGVDGVNLTNSSGILVGVATPTSPNPTPLPPAGSGSSGEFLTFPAGENVIAANGRDGVVIWGPAAAGLVPPAEHTNRVLNNRIGLDDYSQIDINGNITGILPRGNGANGVLIGNDADGNLVQQNLIRYSGENGITVVSGNFNALFANEYYLNQGLGIDLNYDGRTANDPLDDDLGANQNINFPTLLTAQSDAISTTITGQYESAPNTNFTIQVYTNPAGFSPTSVQGRSYLGYISVTTDADGVANFSFVTTYPLGIGEKVTAIAADTNGNTSEISDFIPVVSAPADIAVAIAANPATVAINTATILTTTVTNGSTAVSGVVAQVTLPNGFVIPPGGIQVSAGTVSVSGNVVTVVYPGVFQANATQTIAITLEATSLGTFSVTSKVNLDQDDTQPLNNEATTNIVVVASTGTGSGGGGGTGGGTGGGTGGGTGGGTGGGTGTTQTLPRVATVRRIRQNGRLRVAVTYDMAMDVASVQNASNYYFVVPGRDNKFGTADDRVVGATSAVYDAATMTVYVTPYQPHTIATRPMRISILATTTTGVRSESGNPLDGTNTGAASNYQGAVPLLSATVRKTSLPRGFRGF
;
A
#
# COMPACT_ATOMS: atom_id res chain seq x y z
N MET A 1 43.87 -43.81 44.11
CA MET A 1 44.47 -45.16 44.01
C MET A 1 45.82 -45.00 43.31
N ARG A 2 46.96 -44.88 44.01
CA ARG A 2 47.97 -45.93 44.33
C ARG A 2 48.24 -46.86 43.13
N TYR A 3 49.42 -47.04 42.52
CA TYR A 3 50.88 -46.89 42.79
C TYR A 3 51.56 -46.64 41.41
N ARG A 4 52.77 -46.12 41.21
CA ARG A 4 54.08 -46.61 41.69
C ARG A 4 55.19 -45.61 41.26
N ALA A 5 56.10 -45.30 42.17
CA ALA A 5 57.30 -44.49 41.94
C ALA A 5 58.53 -45.40 41.75
N LEU A 6 59.51 -44.97 40.94
CA LEU A 6 60.95 -45.22 41.14
C LEU A 6 61.78 -44.01 40.62
N PRO A 7 62.95 -43.72 41.23
CA PRO A 7 63.56 -42.38 41.27
C PRO A 7 64.92 -42.25 40.55
N LYS A 8 65.35 -40.98 40.43
CA LYS A 8 66.66 -40.44 40.01
C LYS A 8 67.86 -41.03 40.77
N SER A 9 69.03 -41.12 40.12
CA SER A 9 70.26 -40.39 40.52
C SER A 9 71.51 -40.84 39.77
N ASP A 10 72.28 -39.89 39.24
CA ASP A 10 73.74 -39.80 39.47
C ASP A 10 74.12 -38.30 39.51
N ARG A 11 74.34 -37.76 40.72
CA ARG A 11 75.63 -37.39 41.36
C ARG A 11 76.13 -35.97 40.97
N LEU A 12 75.81 -34.93 41.75
CA LEU A 12 76.56 -34.28 42.86
C LEU A 12 77.18 -32.93 42.38
N PRO A 13 77.58 -31.98 43.26
CA PRO A 13 76.82 -31.25 44.27
C PRO A 13 76.94 -29.70 44.13
N PHE A 14 76.23 -29.00 45.01
CA PHE A 14 76.18 -27.55 45.23
C PHE A 14 77.54 -26.81 45.24
N GLU A 15 77.64 -25.71 44.48
CA GLU A 15 78.40 -24.52 44.88
C GLU A 15 77.48 -23.29 44.91
N ALA A 16 77.47 -22.64 46.06
CA ALA A 16 76.82 -21.35 46.27
C ALA A 16 77.65 -20.22 45.65
N ARG A 17 77.02 -19.29 44.92
CA ARG A 17 77.47 -17.89 44.77
C ARG A 17 76.39 -17.00 44.14
N ARG A 18 75.73 -16.25 45.02
CA ARG A 18 75.52 -14.79 44.98
C ARG A 18 75.26 -14.15 43.59
N LYS A 19 74.03 -13.64 43.42
CA LYS A 19 73.55 -12.69 42.40
C LYS A 19 74.68 -11.90 41.70
N MET A 20 75.01 -12.27 40.47
CA MET A 20 75.51 -11.31 39.48
C MET A 20 74.36 -10.91 38.58
N ARG A 21 74.01 -9.63 38.65
CA ARG A 21 73.08 -8.96 37.76
C ARG A 21 73.76 -8.87 36.38
N ARG A 22 73.63 -9.90 35.55
CA ARG A 22 73.94 -9.79 34.12
C ARG A 22 72.84 -8.91 33.52
N TRP A 23 73.19 -7.66 33.22
CA TRP A 23 72.48 -6.88 32.24
C TRP A 23 72.49 -7.68 30.94
N ARG A 24 71.36 -8.34 30.63
CA ARG A 24 71.03 -8.61 29.23
C ARG A 24 70.66 -7.25 28.68
N GLY A 25 71.50 -6.72 27.80
CA GLY A 25 71.01 -5.73 26.85
C GLY A 25 70.04 -6.49 25.96
N ASP A 26 68.79 -6.61 26.39
CA ASP A 26 67.70 -6.87 25.46
C ASP A 26 67.66 -5.61 24.60
N LEU A 27 68.19 -5.73 23.39
CA LEU A 27 67.96 -4.75 22.34
C LEU A 27 66.46 -4.89 22.03
N GLU A 28 65.60 -4.21 22.78
CA GLU A 28 64.27 -3.91 22.29
C GLU A 28 64.49 -3.18 20.97
N ILE A 29 64.05 -3.81 19.88
CA ILE A 29 63.78 -3.08 18.65
C ILE A 29 62.75 -2.04 19.09
N LEU A 30 63.20 -0.80 19.26
CA LEU A 30 62.33 0.36 19.37
C LEU A 30 61.32 0.21 18.23
N ASP A 31 60.04 0.10 18.57
CA ASP A 31 58.95 0.24 17.61
C ASP A 31 59.32 1.38 16.67
N GLU A 32 59.38 1.10 15.37
CA GLU A 32 59.52 2.15 14.38
C GLU A 32 58.31 3.06 14.55
N ARG A 33 58.47 4.18 15.24
CA ARG A 33 57.50 5.27 15.22
C ARG A 33 57.53 5.86 13.82
N LYS A 34 56.88 5.18 12.87
CA LYS A 34 56.64 5.74 11.55
C LYS A 34 55.67 6.91 11.76
N LEU A 35 56.20 8.12 11.64
CA LEU A 35 55.47 9.37 11.87
C LEU A 35 54.56 9.61 10.67
N LEU A 36 53.31 10.00 10.90
CA LEU A 36 52.40 10.50 9.87
C LEU A 36 53.03 11.73 9.20
N ALA A 37 53.23 11.70 7.89
CA ALA A 37 53.74 12.83 7.13
C ALA A 37 52.60 13.62 6.47
N THR A 38 52.77 14.94 6.38
CA THR A 38 51.93 15.83 5.59
C THR A 38 52.74 16.39 4.43
N PHE A 39 52.27 16.18 3.21
CA PHE A 39 52.86 16.74 1.99
C PHE A 39 51.95 17.83 1.43
N ILE A 40 52.48 19.04 1.27
CA ILE A 40 51.69 20.19 0.79
C ILE A 40 51.91 20.38 -0.71
N VAL A 41 50.82 20.42 -1.47
CA VAL A 41 50.79 20.76 -2.89
C VAL A 41 50.60 22.27 -3.03
N SER A 42 51.62 22.96 -3.53
CA SER A 42 51.63 24.42 -3.73
C SER A 42 52.13 24.81 -5.13
N ASP A 43 52.35 23.84 -6.02
CA ASP A 43 52.81 24.02 -7.39
C ASP A 43 51.84 23.31 -8.37
N TYR A 44 51.50 24.00 -9.45
CA TYR A 44 50.58 23.51 -10.50
C TYR A 44 51.22 22.50 -11.47
N GLY A 45 52.53 22.27 -11.38
CA GLY A 45 53.26 21.34 -12.21
C GLY A 45 52.81 19.88 -12.04
N SER A 46 53.18 19.03 -13.00
CA SER A 46 52.85 17.60 -13.02
C SER A 46 54.09 16.69 -13.03
N ASP A 47 55.28 17.22 -12.74
CA ASP A 47 56.54 16.47 -12.70
C ASP A 47 56.78 15.86 -11.31
N PRO A 48 56.86 14.52 -11.17
CA PRO A 48 57.11 13.86 -9.88
C PRO A 48 58.47 14.20 -9.26
N LEU A 49 59.41 14.78 -10.01
CA LEU A 49 60.72 15.21 -9.52
C LEU A 49 60.72 16.66 -9.03
N VAL A 50 59.67 17.44 -9.30
CA VAL A 50 59.55 18.83 -8.86
C VAL A 50 58.79 18.89 -7.52
N PRO A 51 59.43 19.36 -6.43
CA PRO A 51 58.80 19.46 -5.11
C PRO A 51 57.50 20.26 -5.13
N ASN A 52 56.60 19.92 -4.20
CA ASN A 52 55.30 20.57 -3.99
C ASN A 52 54.30 20.45 -5.16
N THR A 53 54.59 19.66 -6.19
CA THR A 53 53.58 19.22 -7.16
C THR A 53 52.78 18.05 -6.59
N LEU A 54 51.56 17.81 -7.12
CA LEU A 54 50.76 16.64 -6.74
C LEU A 54 51.48 15.32 -7.06
N ALA A 55 52.13 15.24 -8.22
CA ALA A 55 52.90 14.06 -8.63
C ALA A 55 54.06 13.77 -7.66
N TRP A 56 54.74 14.80 -7.19
CA TRP A 56 55.80 14.67 -6.19
C TRP A 56 55.24 14.23 -4.84
N ALA A 57 54.15 14.82 -4.37
CA ALA A 57 53.52 14.47 -3.09
C ALA A 57 53.08 13.00 -3.06
N ILE A 58 52.47 12.49 -4.14
CA ILE A 58 52.14 11.07 -4.29
C ILE A 58 53.41 10.21 -4.24
N THR A 59 54.47 10.61 -4.94
CA THR A 59 55.75 9.88 -4.94
C THR A 59 56.36 9.81 -3.55
N GLN A 60 56.27 10.89 -2.75
CA GLN A 60 56.77 10.89 -1.38
C GLN A 60 55.92 9.99 -0.48
N SER A 61 54.60 10.08 -0.55
CA SER A 61 53.70 9.22 0.23
C SER A 61 53.89 7.73 -0.11
N ASN A 62 54.14 7.39 -1.37
CA ASN A 62 54.46 6.01 -1.77
C ASN A 62 55.78 5.50 -1.17
N SER A 63 56.67 6.38 -0.72
CA SER A 63 57.96 6.00 -0.12
C SER A 63 57.87 5.70 1.38
N THR A 64 56.75 5.99 2.02
CA THR A 64 56.49 5.90 3.46
C THR A 64 55.62 4.69 3.85
N ILE A 65 55.88 3.54 3.22
CA ILE A 65 55.11 2.29 3.28
C ILE A 65 54.49 1.98 4.66
N GLY A 66 53.19 1.75 4.67
CA GLY A 66 52.41 1.30 5.83
C GLY A 66 52.03 2.44 6.78
N VAL A 67 52.13 3.69 6.34
CA VAL A 67 51.67 4.88 7.06
C VAL A 67 50.61 5.57 6.23
N LYS A 68 49.52 5.99 6.87
CA LYS A 68 48.47 6.75 6.19
C LYS A 68 48.82 8.24 6.19
N ASP A 69 49.61 8.67 5.23
CA ASP A 69 50.00 10.09 5.08
C ASP A 69 48.85 10.97 4.62
N THR A 70 49.03 12.28 4.70
CA THR A 70 48.08 13.28 4.19
C THR A 70 48.74 14.15 3.12
N ILE A 71 48.05 14.31 2.00
CA ILE A 71 48.36 15.30 0.96
C ILE A 71 47.35 16.44 1.08
N GLU A 72 47.86 17.64 1.39
CA GLU A 72 47.09 18.88 1.55
C GLU A 72 47.39 19.84 0.37
N PHE A 73 46.53 20.83 0.16
CA PHE A 73 46.65 21.80 -0.92
C PHE A 73 46.75 23.23 -0.36
N ASP A 74 47.71 24.00 -0.89
CA ASP A 74 47.89 25.44 -0.65
C ASP A 74 48.33 26.12 -1.96
N LEU A 75 47.55 25.92 -3.01
CA LEU A 75 47.83 26.47 -4.34
C LEU A 75 47.60 27.99 -4.34
N PRO A 76 48.54 28.79 -4.90
CA PRO A 76 48.37 30.23 -4.99
C PRO A 76 47.39 30.60 -6.11
N GLY A 77 46.59 31.65 -5.92
CA GLY A 77 45.66 32.17 -6.92
C GLY A 77 44.21 32.19 -6.45
N PHE A 78 43.28 32.04 -7.39
CA PHE A 78 41.84 32.06 -7.16
C PHE A 78 41.18 30.78 -7.69
N ALA A 79 40.10 30.35 -7.05
CA ALA A 79 39.34 29.17 -7.45
C ALA A 79 38.65 29.34 -8.83
N PRO A 80 38.44 28.25 -9.58
CA PRO A 80 38.94 26.91 -9.32
C PRO A 80 40.46 26.79 -9.53
N TYR A 81 41.14 26.14 -8.57
CA TYR A 81 42.58 25.89 -8.59
C TYR A 81 42.88 24.68 -9.47
N ARG A 82 43.13 24.92 -10.76
CA ARG A 82 43.30 23.84 -11.75
C ARG A 82 44.75 23.40 -11.94
N ILE A 83 45.04 22.17 -11.53
CA ILE A 83 46.27 21.44 -11.87
C ILE A 83 46.07 20.77 -13.25
N ALA A 84 46.66 21.35 -14.29
CA ALA A 84 46.62 20.82 -15.64
C ALA A 84 47.79 19.86 -15.87
N LEU A 85 47.50 18.58 -16.06
CA LEU A 85 48.50 17.53 -16.20
C LEU A 85 49.03 17.46 -17.65
N SER A 86 50.35 17.44 -17.80
CA SER A 86 51.03 17.17 -19.08
C SER A 86 51.54 15.73 -19.20
N GLN A 87 51.42 14.95 -18.13
CA GLN A 87 51.77 13.53 -18.04
C GLN A 87 50.93 12.84 -16.96
N ALA A 88 50.89 11.51 -16.98
CA ALA A 88 50.18 10.72 -15.98
C ALA A 88 50.73 10.96 -14.56
N LEU A 89 49.84 10.96 -13.56
CA LEU A 89 50.26 10.93 -12.16
C LEU A 89 50.87 9.55 -11.82
N PRO A 90 51.86 9.48 -10.91
CA PRO A 90 52.26 8.22 -10.31
C PRO A 90 51.05 7.53 -9.65
N ALA A 91 50.97 6.20 -9.75
CA ALA A 91 49.94 5.45 -9.04
C ALA A 91 50.15 5.58 -7.52
N VAL A 92 49.05 5.72 -6.77
CA VAL A 92 49.02 5.62 -5.31
C VAL A 92 49.19 4.16 -4.94
N THR A 93 50.33 3.84 -4.34
CA THR A 93 50.71 2.48 -3.92
C THR A 93 50.80 2.31 -2.42
N ASP A 94 50.73 3.40 -1.64
CA ASP A 94 50.61 3.35 -0.18
C ASP A 94 49.35 4.08 0.29
N ALA A 95 48.88 3.78 1.50
CA ALA A 95 47.70 4.40 2.07
C ALA A 95 47.88 5.92 2.21
N VAL A 96 46.97 6.72 1.65
CA VAL A 96 47.07 8.18 1.71
C VAL A 96 45.72 8.86 1.79
N VAL A 97 45.64 9.99 2.47
CA VAL A 97 44.51 10.92 2.37
C VAL A 97 44.88 12.03 1.40
N ILE A 98 44.22 12.10 0.25
CA ILE A 98 44.33 13.23 -0.67
C ILE A 98 43.15 14.16 -0.42
N ASP A 99 43.42 15.31 0.20
CA ASP A 99 42.39 16.16 0.79
C ASP A 99 42.28 17.54 0.14
N GLY A 100 41.44 17.64 -0.89
CA GLY A 100 41.14 18.92 -1.55
C GLY A 100 40.41 19.94 -0.66
N THR A 101 39.81 19.51 0.46
CA THR A 101 39.12 20.41 1.39
C THR A 101 40.08 21.29 2.19
N THR A 102 41.37 20.96 2.17
CA THR A 102 42.43 21.76 2.82
C THR A 102 42.79 23.04 2.05
N GLN A 103 42.47 23.10 0.75
CA GLN A 103 42.76 24.28 -0.07
C GLN A 103 42.06 25.52 0.50
N PRO A 104 42.82 26.60 0.78
CA PRO A 104 42.22 27.89 1.13
C PRO A 104 41.18 28.32 0.10
N GLY A 105 39.97 28.65 0.59
CA GLY A 105 38.81 29.00 -0.24
C GLY A 105 37.70 27.93 -0.28
N PHE A 106 37.96 26.71 0.21
CA PHE A 106 36.90 25.71 0.42
C PHE A 106 35.89 26.16 1.49
N ASN A 107 34.60 25.95 1.24
CA ASN A 107 33.51 26.27 2.16
C ASN A 107 32.83 25.00 2.67
N PRO A 108 32.95 24.62 3.95
CA PRO A 108 32.30 23.41 4.46
C PRO A 108 30.76 23.51 4.49
N LEU A 109 30.18 24.72 4.47
CA LEU A 109 28.72 24.91 4.44
C LEU A 109 28.12 24.75 3.05
N ASP A 110 28.94 24.86 2.00
CA ASP A 110 28.60 24.56 0.61
C ASP A 110 29.78 23.81 -0.01
N PRO A 111 29.87 22.49 0.23
CA PRO A 111 31.10 21.71 0.06
C PRO A 111 31.38 21.37 -1.41
N LEU A 112 31.46 22.41 -2.25
CA LEU A 112 31.93 22.31 -3.62
C LEU A 112 33.47 22.14 -3.62
N PRO A 113 34.01 21.22 -4.43
CA PRO A 113 35.44 21.17 -4.68
C PRO A 113 35.96 22.51 -5.21
N VAL A 114 37.15 22.91 -4.76
CA VAL A 114 37.83 24.12 -5.27
C VAL A 114 39.11 23.79 -6.03
N VAL A 115 39.61 22.56 -5.92
CA VAL A 115 40.79 22.05 -6.65
C VAL A 115 40.33 21.17 -7.80
N GLU A 116 40.84 21.46 -9.00
CA GLU A 116 40.59 20.68 -10.21
C GLU A 116 41.86 19.94 -10.66
N ILE A 117 41.75 18.64 -10.92
CA ILE A 117 42.78 17.82 -11.58
C ILE A 117 42.31 17.56 -13.01
N PHE A 118 43.03 18.10 -13.98
CA PHE A 118 42.61 18.12 -15.38
C PHE A 118 43.60 17.41 -16.30
N GLY A 119 43.13 16.39 -17.03
CA GLY A 119 43.93 15.53 -17.90
C GLY A 119 44.07 15.96 -19.37
N GLY A 120 43.36 17.01 -19.82
CA GLY A 120 43.18 17.27 -21.26
C GLY A 120 44.43 17.71 -22.04
N PHE A 121 45.60 17.82 -21.40
CA PHE A 121 46.87 18.12 -22.05
C PHE A 121 47.82 16.90 -22.11
N ILE A 122 47.38 15.72 -21.66
CA ILE A 122 48.15 14.49 -21.75
C ILE A 122 48.11 14.01 -23.22
N PRO A 123 49.26 13.88 -23.91
CA PRO A 123 49.28 13.47 -25.30
C PRO A 123 48.68 12.06 -25.49
N ILE A 124 47.68 11.94 -26.36
CA ILE A 124 47.13 10.64 -26.75
C ILE A 124 48.08 10.05 -27.82
N PRO A 125 48.65 8.84 -27.62
CA PRO A 125 49.50 8.21 -28.63
C PRO A 125 48.73 8.01 -29.94
N PRO A 126 49.35 8.23 -31.12
CA PRO A 126 48.68 8.11 -32.42
C PRO A 126 48.22 6.67 -32.78
N ASN A 127 48.46 5.68 -31.91
CA ASN A 127 48.03 4.30 -32.05
C ASN A 127 47.36 3.81 -30.76
N PHE A 128 46.26 4.48 -30.37
CA PHE A 128 45.47 4.12 -29.20
C PHE A 128 45.20 2.61 -29.19
N THR A 129 45.76 1.92 -28.20
CA THR A 129 45.46 0.52 -27.93
C THR A 129 44.55 0.51 -26.71
N PRO A 130 43.34 -0.08 -26.76
CA PRO A 130 42.50 -0.24 -25.57
C PRO A 130 43.33 -0.84 -24.41
N GLY A 131 43.28 -0.22 -23.23
CA GLY A 131 44.16 -0.54 -22.10
C GLY A 131 45.43 0.34 -21.96
N SER A 132 45.61 1.34 -22.83
CA SER A 132 46.65 2.38 -22.70
C SER A 132 46.09 3.73 -22.25
N GLU A 133 44.88 3.73 -21.70
CA GLU A 133 44.25 4.94 -21.17
C GLU A 133 45.02 5.49 -19.96
N VAL A 134 45.01 6.81 -19.80
CA VAL A 134 45.56 7.49 -18.63
C VAL A 134 44.40 7.89 -17.74
N ASP A 135 44.31 7.23 -16.59
CA ASP A 135 43.35 7.58 -15.54
C ASP A 135 43.82 8.82 -14.76
N GLY A 136 42.89 9.54 -14.14
CA GLY A 136 43.21 10.73 -13.35
C GLY A 136 44.01 10.40 -12.09
N ILE A 137 43.44 9.59 -11.19
CA ILE A 137 44.16 9.03 -10.04
C ILE A 137 44.04 7.51 -10.10
N THR A 138 45.18 6.81 -10.11
CA THR A 138 45.24 5.35 -10.00
C THR A 138 45.62 4.96 -8.58
N ILE A 139 44.82 4.12 -7.93
CA ILE A 139 45.11 3.46 -6.66
C ILE A 139 45.35 1.98 -6.94
N SER A 140 46.52 1.47 -6.56
CA SER A 140 46.93 0.09 -6.83
C SER A 140 47.70 -0.49 -5.65
N THR A 141 47.63 -1.80 -5.43
CA THR A 141 48.35 -2.47 -4.33
C THR A 141 49.88 -2.43 -4.44
N GLY A 142 50.44 -1.94 -5.56
CA GLY A 142 51.88 -1.92 -5.76
C GLY A 142 52.48 -3.34 -5.74
N LEU A 143 53.71 -3.48 -5.24
CA LEU A 143 54.42 -4.77 -5.14
C LEU A 143 54.24 -5.49 -3.78
N GLY A 144 53.38 -4.99 -2.90
CA GLY A 144 53.21 -5.51 -1.54
C GLY A 144 51.74 -5.80 -1.19
N LEU A 145 51.48 -6.86 -0.44
CA LEU A 145 50.14 -7.15 0.08
C LEU A 145 49.70 -6.02 1.01
N GLY A 146 48.70 -5.25 0.59
CA GLY A 146 48.00 -4.29 1.45
C GLY A 146 48.63 -2.91 1.59
N ALA A 147 49.44 -2.47 0.63
CA ALA A 147 50.10 -1.17 0.72
C ALA A 147 49.11 0.01 0.55
N SER A 148 48.14 -0.05 -0.36
CA SER A 148 47.16 1.05 -0.61
C SER A 148 45.90 1.01 0.28
N GLU A 149 45.90 0.25 1.37
CA GLU A 149 44.70 0.01 2.19
C GLU A 149 44.25 1.26 2.95
N GLY A 150 42.99 1.65 2.79
CA GLY A 150 42.44 2.78 3.52
C GLY A 150 42.71 4.16 2.89
N THR A 151 43.13 4.21 1.62
CA THR A 151 43.26 5.48 0.87
C THR A 151 41.94 6.24 0.83
N VAL A 152 41.99 7.55 1.02
CA VAL A 152 40.84 8.45 0.98
C VAL A 152 41.11 9.56 -0.03
N ILE A 153 40.18 9.77 -0.95
CA ILE A 153 40.18 10.93 -1.86
C ILE A 153 38.95 11.75 -1.53
N ARG A 154 39.13 13.05 -1.22
CA ARG A 154 38.01 13.93 -0.94
C ARG A 154 38.17 15.36 -1.44
N GLY A 155 37.04 15.99 -1.77
CA GLY A 155 36.98 17.42 -2.09
C GLY A 155 37.68 17.84 -3.38
N LEU A 156 37.81 16.93 -4.37
CA LEU A 156 38.48 17.19 -5.64
C LEU A 156 37.50 17.14 -6.81
N ALA A 157 37.72 17.98 -7.81
CA ALA A 157 37.13 17.86 -9.13
C ALA A 157 38.13 17.20 -10.10
N ILE A 158 37.77 16.09 -10.75
CA ILE A 158 38.67 15.27 -11.55
C ILE A 158 38.04 14.96 -12.90
N GLY A 159 38.69 15.35 -14.00
CA GLY A 159 38.12 15.18 -15.33
C GLY A 159 39.06 15.47 -16.51
N GLY A 160 38.58 15.17 -17.72
CA GLY A 160 39.32 15.39 -18.96
C GLY A 160 40.37 14.33 -19.26
N PHE A 161 40.17 13.09 -18.79
CA PHE A 161 41.08 11.98 -19.01
C PHE A 161 40.62 11.10 -20.18
N ASN A 162 41.55 10.58 -20.98
CA ASN A 162 41.21 9.56 -21.98
C ASN A 162 40.94 8.18 -21.34
N GLY A 163 41.13 8.05 -20.02
CA GLY A 163 40.68 6.94 -19.18
C GLY A 163 39.57 7.34 -18.23
N SER A 164 39.60 6.76 -17.04
CA SER A 164 38.66 7.03 -15.95
C SER A 164 39.12 8.21 -15.09
N GLY A 165 38.20 8.86 -14.39
CA GLY A 165 38.59 9.88 -13.41
C GLY A 165 39.41 9.28 -12.28
N ILE A 166 38.92 8.18 -11.69
CA ILE A 166 39.61 7.42 -10.63
C ILE A 166 39.58 5.94 -10.96
N SER A 167 40.72 5.27 -10.80
CA SER A 167 40.90 3.83 -11.07
C SER A 167 41.47 3.14 -9.84
N ILE A 168 40.76 2.15 -9.32
CA ILE A 168 41.10 1.39 -8.13
C ILE A 168 41.34 -0.06 -8.55
N VAL A 169 42.53 -0.59 -8.29
CA VAL A 169 42.91 -1.94 -8.73
C VAL A 169 43.51 -2.72 -7.58
N GLY A 170 42.99 -3.91 -7.30
CA GLY A 170 43.54 -4.81 -6.29
C GLY A 170 43.43 -4.31 -4.84
N SER A 171 42.80 -3.16 -4.58
CA SER A 171 42.94 -2.40 -3.34
C SER A 171 41.76 -2.63 -2.40
N ARG A 172 41.91 -2.29 -1.11
CA ARG A 172 40.81 -2.38 -0.14
C ARG A 172 40.64 -1.14 0.74
N ASP A 173 39.44 -0.99 1.29
CA ASP A 173 39.07 0.10 2.20
C ASP A 173 39.23 1.51 1.61
N VAL A 174 39.10 1.64 0.29
CA VAL A 174 39.20 2.93 -0.40
C VAL A 174 37.92 3.73 -0.21
N ALA A 175 38.04 5.03 0.10
CA ALA A 175 36.91 5.94 0.21
C ALA A 175 37.03 7.15 -0.73
N ILE A 176 35.98 7.43 -1.50
CA ILE A 176 35.86 8.59 -2.39
C ILE A 176 34.67 9.44 -1.91
N GLN A 177 34.92 10.67 -1.48
CA GLN A 177 33.92 11.50 -0.78
C GLN A 177 33.93 12.95 -1.26
N GLY A 178 32.76 13.59 -1.35
CA GLY A 178 32.68 15.04 -1.61
C GLY A 178 33.37 15.50 -2.89
N SER A 179 33.53 14.60 -3.87
CA SER A 179 34.33 14.83 -5.07
C SER A 179 33.44 14.93 -6.30
N HIS A 180 33.90 15.68 -7.29
CA HIS A 180 33.23 15.89 -8.57
C HIS A 180 34.02 15.13 -9.65
N ILE A 181 33.43 14.12 -10.27
CA ILE A 181 34.14 13.22 -11.18
C ILE A 181 33.48 13.28 -12.56
N GLY A 182 34.24 13.76 -13.55
CA GLY A 182 33.79 14.08 -14.90
C GLY A 182 33.17 15.48 -15.04
N VAL A 183 32.85 16.13 -13.92
CA VAL A 183 32.25 17.46 -13.83
C VAL A 183 33.21 18.44 -13.12
N GLY A 184 33.11 19.73 -13.47
CA GLY A 184 33.93 20.78 -12.89
C GLY A 184 33.67 21.03 -11.41
N ALA A 185 34.48 21.90 -10.82
CA ALA A 185 34.35 22.35 -9.43
C ALA A 185 32.92 22.84 -9.09
N ASP A 186 32.23 23.47 -10.04
CA ASP A 186 30.86 23.96 -9.88
C ASP A 186 29.79 22.86 -9.85
N GLY A 187 30.12 21.65 -10.30
CA GLY A 187 29.18 20.54 -10.42
C GLY A 187 28.11 20.76 -11.50
N ALA A 188 28.28 21.73 -12.40
CA ALA A 188 27.28 22.17 -13.37
C ALA A 188 27.62 21.79 -14.83
N ALA A 189 28.91 21.71 -15.16
CA ALA A 189 29.37 21.43 -16.52
C ALA A 189 30.50 20.40 -16.54
N PRO A 190 30.66 19.61 -17.63
CA PRO A 190 31.78 18.68 -17.75
C PRO A 190 33.12 19.41 -17.52
N LEU A 191 34.01 18.80 -16.74
CA LEU A 191 35.35 19.33 -16.53
C LEU A 191 36.16 19.12 -17.82
N SER A 192 36.08 20.09 -18.72
CA SER A 192 36.70 20.05 -20.04
C SER A 192 37.60 21.26 -20.29
N GLY A 193 38.50 21.12 -21.26
CA GLY A 193 39.35 22.17 -21.80
C GLY A 193 39.61 21.88 -23.29
N MET A 194 39.51 22.89 -24.15
CA MET A 194 39.64 22.76 -25.62
C MET A 194 38.62 21.85 -26.32
N GLY A 195 37.33 21.97 -25.97
CA GLY A 195 36.24 21.34 -26.72
C GLY A 195 36.05 19.86 -26.40
N GLU A 196 35.27 19.61 -25.34
CA GLU A 196 34.60 18.31 -25.07
C GLU A 196 35.45 17.13 -24.56
N MET A 197 36.66 17.33 -24.02
CA MET A 197 37.33 16.21 -23.34
C MET A 197 36.63 15.89 -22.01
N LYS A 198 35.74 14.90 -22.05
CA LYS A 198 35.14 14.20 -20.91
C LYS A 198 36.12 13.13 -20.40
N ASN A 199 35.81 12.44 -19.31
CA ASN A 199 36.47 11.16 -19.06
C ASN A 199 35.97 10.16 -20.11
N CYS A 200 36.85 9.67 -20.98
CA CYS A 200 36.45 8.75 -22.06
C CYS A 200 36.05 7.35 -21.55
N SER A 201 36.36 7.04 -20.28
CA SER A 201 35.91 5.83 -19.60
C SER A 201 34.93 6.16 -18.46
N ALA A 202 34.96 5.38 -17.38
CA ALA A 202 34.08 5.58 -16.23
C ALA A 202 34.48 6.81 -15.41
N GLY A 203 33.56 7.35 -14.62
CA GLY A 203 33.94 8.31 -13.59
C GLY A 203 34.87 7.65 -12.58
N ILE A 204 34.39 6.60 -11.92
CA ILE A 204 35.14 5.79 -10.97
C ILE A 204 35.08 4.33 -11.40
N VAL A 205 36.23 3.67 -11.51
CA VAL A 205 36.32 2.23 -11.76
C VAL A 205 37.06 1.53 -10.61
N ALA A 206 36.53 0.42 -10.13
CA ALA A 206 37.19 -0.47 -9.18
C ALA A 206 37.25 -1.90 -9.71
N ARG A 207 38.42 -2.52 -9.66
CA ARG A 207 38.69 -3.87 -10.16
C ARG A 207 39.37 -4.72 -9.11
N ASP A 208 38.91 -5.94 -8.91
CA ASP A 208 39.51 -6.93 -8.01
C ASP A 208 39.80 -6.34 -6.61
N SER A 209 38.85 -5.57 -6.09
CA SER A 209 39.01 -4.71 -4.91
C SER A 209 38.01 -5.08 -3.82
N GLU A 210 38.23 -4.64 -2.59
CA GLU A 210 37.34 -4.95 -1.47
C GLU A 210 36.93 -3.70 -0.69
N ASN A 211 35.67 -3.65 -0.26
CA ASN A 211 35.16 -2.61 0.66
C ASN A 211 35.43 -1.17 0.14
N VAL A 212 35.09 -0.93 -1.12
CA VAL A 212 35.17 0.40 -1.74
C VAL A 212 33.94 1.22 -1.36
N ARG A 213 34.14 2.45 -0.88
CA ARG A 213 33.08 3.35 -0.41
C ARG A 213 33.04 4.61 -1.27
N ILE A 214 31.94 4.82 -1.96
CA ILE A 214 31.69 6.00 -2.80
C ILE A 214 30.54 6.79 -2.19
N GLY A 215 30.90 7.93 -1.62
CA GLY A 215 29.98 8.87 -1.00
C GLY A 215 29.79 8.63 0.50
N GLY A 216 28.62 9.01 1.02
CA GLY A 216 28.29 8.92 2.44
C GLY A 216 26.92 9.49 2.77
N LEU A 217 26.63 9.62 4.06
CA LEU A 217 25.32 10.08 4.57
C LEU A 217 25.23 11.61 4.74
N THR A 218 26.30 12.36 4.46
CA THR A 218 26.35 13.82 4.67
C THR A 218 26.51 14.57 3.35
N GLU A 219 26.09 15.83 3.30
CA GLU A 219 26.30 16.71 2.13
C GLU A 219 27.78 16.87 1.75
N GLU A 220 28.69 16.85 2.73
CA GLU A 220 30.14 16.91 2.52
C GLU A 220 30.69 15.63 1.86
N SER A 221 30.01 14.50 2.04
CA SER A 221 30.42 13.23 1.44
C SER A 221 29.82 12.98 0.06
N LYS A 222 28.82 13.77 -0.36
CA LYS A 222 28.12 13.62 -1.64
C LYS A 222 29.04 13.87 -2.82
N ASN A 223 29.27 12.82 -3.63
CA ASN A 223 29.95 12.99 -4.90
C ASN A 223 28.97 13.39 -6.01
N VAL A 224 29.50 14.03 -7.05
CA VAL A 224 28.81 14.25 -8.32
C VAL A 224 29.59 13.47 -9.38
N ILE A 225 28.99 12.47 -10.00
CA ILE A 225 29.65 11.53 -10.91
C ILE A 225 28.89 11.55 -12.24
N SER A 226 29.27 12.49 -13.10
CA SER A 226 28.45 12.92 -14.23
C SER A 226 29.33 13.36 -15.40
N GLY A 227 28.77 13.33 -16.62
CA GLY A 227 29.49 13.78 -17.82
C GLY A 227 30.63 12.87 -18.29
N ASN A 228 30.66 11.60 -17.87
CA ASN A 228 31.63 10.60 -18.33
C ASN A 228 31.11 9.92 -19.62
N GLU A 229 31.99 9.46 -20.52
CA GLU A 229 31.58 8.79 -21.77
C GLU A 229 31.12 7.35 -21.55
N SER A 230 31.59 6.69 -20.48
CA SER A 230 31.12 5.38 -20.05
C SER A 230 30.11 5.49 -18.88
N SER A 231 30.09 4.52 -17.97
CA SER A 231 29.24 4.54 -16.77
C SER A 231 29.80 5.49 -15.70
N GLY A 232 28.94 5.97 -14.80
CA GLY A 232 29.39 6.79 -13.66
C GLY A 232 30.33 6.02 -12.74
N VAL A 233 29.86 4.88 -12.22
CA VAL A 233 30.63 3.97 -11.37
C VAL A 233 30.66 2.56 -11.98
N VAL A 234 31.84 1.94 -12.04
CA VAL A 234 32.02 0.56 -12.53
C VAL A 234 32.79 -0.27 -11.52
N PHE A 235 32.16 -1.30 -10.96
CA PHE A 235 32.79 -2.29 -10.10
C PHE A 235 32.91 -3.61 -10.84
N VAL A 236 34.13 -4.17 -10.91
CA VAL A 236 34.42 -5.47 -11.52
C VAL A 236 35.12 -6.34 -10.49
N ASN A 237 34.52 -7.49 -10.15
CA ASN A 237 35.03 -8.39 -9.11
C ASN A 237 35.28 -7.66 -7.76
N VAL A 238 34.38 -6.77 -7.36
CA VAL A 238 34.49 -6.05 -6.08
C VAL A 238 33.69 -6.79 -5.00
N ASN A 239 34.31 -7.02 -3.85
CA ASN A 239 33.64 -7.65 -2.71
C ASN A 239 33.45 -6.68 -1.55
N GLY A 240 32.20 -6.42 -1.19
CA GLY A 240 31.81 -5.49 -0.16
C GLY A 240 32.01 -4.04 -0.60
N GLY A 241 31.15 -3.15 -0.09
CA GLY A 241 31.28 -1.72 -0.35
C GLY A 241 29.94 -1.01 -0.34
N THR A 242 30.00 0.32 -0.47
CA THR A 242 28.82 1.18 -0.48
C THR A 242 28.93 2.23 -1.57
N ILE A 243 27.86 2.46 -2.30
CA ILE A 243 27.67 3.61 -3.18
C ILE A 243 26.45 4.34 -2.62
N GLN A 244 26.64 5.42 -1.86
CA GLN A 244 25.55 6.09 -1.13
C GLN A 244 25.68 7.62 -1.17
N GLY A 245 24.55 8.32 -1.24
CA GLY A 245 24.48 9.78 -1.18
C GLY A 245 25.10 10.49 -2.38
N ASN A 246 25.15 9.87 -3.56
CA ASN A 246 25.78 10.45 -4.75
C ASN A 246 24.74 11.02 -5.74
N LEU A 247 25.15 12.00 -6.53
CA LEU A 247 24.46 12.45 -7.73
C LEU A 247 25.14 11.84 -8.96
N ILE A 248 24.42 11.06 -9.75
CA ILE A 248 24.98 10.29 -10.87
C ILE A 248 24.18 10.56 -12.15
N GLY A 249 24.84 11.16 -13.15
CA GLY A 249 24.25 11.53 -14.44
C GLY A 249 23.48 12.86 -14.43
N VAL A 250 23.51 13.57 -13.30
CA VAL A 250 22.91 14.90 -13.13
C VAL A 250 23.91 15.90 -12.54
N ASP A 251 23.62 17.17 -12.73
CA ASP A 251 24.36 18.27 -12.11
C ASP A 251 24.03 18.39 -10.60
N ARG A 252 24.85 19.13 -9.85
CA ARG A 252 24.60 19.42 -8.43
C ARG A 252 23.60 20.57 -8.21
N PRO A 253 23.68 21.71 -8.92
CA PRO A 253 22.86 22.88 -8.58
C PRO A 253 21.36 22.72 -8.85
N ASN A 254 20.98 22.04 -9.94
CA ASN A 254 19.60 21.99 -10.45
C ASN A 254 19.10 20.57 -10.76
N LEU A 255 19.94 19.56 -10.48
CA LEU A 255 19.83 18.18 -10.94
C LEU A 255 19.64 18.08 -12.47
N ALA A 256 20.15 19.05 -13.23
CA ALA A 256 20.03 19.09 -14.68
C ALA A 256 20.72 17.90 -15.33
N PRO A 257 20.22 17.40 -16.47
CA PRO A 257 20.85 16.27 -17.14
C PRO A 257 22.31 16.59 -17.47
N LEU A 258 23.21 15.78 -16.92
CA LEU A 258 24.63 15.79 -17.21
C LEU A 258 25.07 14.32 -17.40
N PRO A 259 24.60 13.69 -18.48
CA PRO A 259 24.51 12.25 -18.59
C PRO A 259 25.90 11.60 -18.57
N ASN A 260 26.00 10.45 -17.88
CA ASN A 260 27.03 9.47 -18.22
C ASN A 260 26.59 8.74 -19.50
N GLY A 261 27.52 8.38 -20.38
CA GLY A 261 27.19 7.84 -21.71
C GLY A 261 26.61 6.43 -21.71
N VAL A 262 26.81 5.66 -20.63
CA VAL A 262 26.28 4.30 -20.47
C VAL A 262 25.43 4.22 -19.20
N ASP A 263 25.85 3.50 -18.17
CA ASP A 263 25.03 3.26 -16.97
C ASP A 263 25.32 4.28 -15.86
N GLY A 264 24.41 4.45 -14.91
CA GLY A 264 24.75 5.16 -13.68
C GLY A 264 25.77 4.39 -12.84
N VAL A 265 25.40 3.17 -12.47
CA VAL A 265 26.22 2.23 -11.69
C VAL A 265 26.22 0.87 -12.38
N ASN A 266 27.40 0.29 -12.58
CA ASN A 266 27.58 -1.03 -13.18
C ASN A 266 28.36 -1.94 -12.22
N LEU A 267 27.71 -2.99 -11.73
CA LEU A 267 28.30 -4.02 -10.87
C LEU A 267 28.48 -5.29 -11.70
N THR A 268 29.71 -5.64 -12.01
CA THR A 268 30.05 -6.86 -12.76
C THR A 268 30.78 -7.83 -11.85
N ASN A 269 30.27 -9.06 -11.71
CA ASN A 269 30.84 -10.12 -10.86
C ASN A 269 31.15 -9.64 -9.43
N SER A 270 30.41 -8.64 -8.96
CA SER A 270 30.63 -7.99 -7.67
C SER A 270 29.59 -8.48 -6.68
N SER A 271 29.96 -8.55 -5.40
CA SER A 271 29.13 -9.07 -4.33
C SER A 271 29.28 -8.23 -3.07
N GLY A 272 28.31 -8.27 -2.18
CA GLY A 272 28.27 -7.50 -0.94
C GLY A 272 28.12 -5.99 -1.14
N ILE A 273 27.70 -5.53 -2.33
CA ILE A 273 27.62 -4.09 -2.61
C ILE A 273 26.25 -3.55 -2.18
N LEU A 274 26.27 -2.48 -1.40
CA LEU A 274 25.09 -1.67 -1.10
C LEU A 274 25.07 -0.42 -2.00
N VAL A 275 24.07 -0.30 -2.87
CA VAL A 275 23.75 0.92 -3.61
C VAL A 275 22.59 1.61 -2.90
N GLY A 276 22.87 2.74 -2.28
CA GLY A 276 21.94 3.54 -1.48
C GLY A 276 22.10 3.28 0.01
N VAL A 277 21.02 3.32 0.78
CA VAL A 277 21.09 3.28 2.25
C VAL A 277 20.38 2.07 2.82
N ALA A 278 21.07 1.37 3.71
CA ALA A 278 20.46 0.38 4.59
C ALA A 278 19.67 1.12 5.69
N THR A 279 18.37 0.93 5.75
CA THR A 279 17.52 1.54 6.79
C THR A 279 17.80 0.94 8.18
N PRO A 280 17.76 1.74 9.27
CA PRO A 280 17.26 1.29 10.55
C PRO A 280 15.72 1.42 10.59
N THR A 281 15.05 0.35 11.03
CA THR A 281 13.64 0.25 11.50
C THR A 281 12.48 0.42 10.50
N SER A 282 12.18 -0.64 9.73
CA SER A 282 10.87 -1.34 9.68
C SER A 282 10.80 -2.22 8.42
N PRO A 283 10.36 -3.50 8.50
CA PRO A 283 10.06 -4.34 7.33
C PRO A 283 8.83 -3.85 6.53
N ASN A 284 8.22 -2.74 6.95
CA ASN A 284 7.08 -2.11 6.30
C ASN A 284 7.42 -0.61 6.11
N PRO A 285 7.82 -0.16 4.90
CA PRO A 285 7.96 1.27 4.64
C PRO A 285 6.63 1.96 4.90
N THR A 286 6.65 3.11 5.57
CA THR A 286 5.53 4.05 5.50
C THR A 286 5.42 4.53 4.05
N PRO A 287 4.23 4.51 3.42
CA PRO A 287 4.04 5.11 2.11
C PRO A 287 4.58 6.54 2.12
N LEU A 288 5.38 6.90 1.11
CA LEU A 288 5.55 8.32 0.81
C LEU A 288 4.15 8.88 0.54
N PRO A 289 3.79 10.07 1.05
CA PRO A 289 2.52 10.68 0.70
C PRO A 289 2.41 10.69 -0.84
N PRO A 290 1.22 10.37 -1.40
CA PRO A 290 1.04 10.37 -2.85
C PRO A 290 1.58 11.69 -3.37
N ALA A 291 2.57 11.64 -4.28
CA ALA A 291 3.20 12.86 -4.77
C ALA A 291 2.08 13.79 -5.22
N GLY A 292 1.92 14.88 -4.47
CA GLY A 292 0.84 15.82 -4.64
C GLY A 292 0.84 16.26 -6.09
N SER A 293 -0.34 16.26 -6.69
CA SER A 293 -0.57 16.91 -7.96
C SER A 293 -0.03 18.34 -7.92
N GLY A 294 1.09 18.59 -8.59
CA GLY A 294 1.57 19.92 -8.94
C GLY A 294 1.81 20.89 -7.78
N SER A 295 3.06 20.99 -7.33
CA SER A 295 3.63 22.29 -6.99
C SER A 295 5.12 22.30 -7.28
N SER A 296 5.48 22.99 -8.35
CA SER A 296 6.83 23.48 -8.60
C SER A 296 7.39 24.14 -7.33
N GLY A 297 8.48 23.60 -6.79
CA GLY A 297 9.28 24.30 -5.78
C GLY A 297 9.34 23.68 -4.38
N GLU A 298 8.94 22.43 -4.18
CA GLU A 298 9.34 21.74 -2.95
C GLU A 298 10.85 21.46 -3.04
N PHE A 299 11.63 22.24 -2.30
CA PHE A 299 13.08 22.11 -2.19
C PHE A 299 13.40 20.65 -1.86
N LEU A 300 14.03 19.96 -2.81
CA LEU A 300 14.34 18.53 -2.80
C LEU A 300 15.23 18.21 -1.61
N THR A 301 14.59 18.00 -0.46
CA THR A 301 15.27 17.64 0.77
C THR A 301 15.41 16.13 0.73
N PHE A 302 16.54 15.65 0.21
CA PHE A 302 16.81 14.22 0.09
C PHE A 302 17.05 13.61 1.48
N PRO A 303 16.48 12.45 1.79
CA PRO A 303 16.94 11.64 2.90
C PRO A 303 18.46 11.44 2.83
N ALA A 304 19.13 11.54 3.98
CA ALA A 304 20.57 11.36 4.08
C ALA A 304 21.01 10.02 3.45
N GLY A 305 21.89 10.09 2.45
CA GLY A 305 22.48 8.93 1.77
C GLY A 305 21.70 8.36 0.58
N GLU A 306 20.53 8.88 0.21
CA GLU A 306 19.85 8.49 -1.05
C GLU A 306 20.74 8.84 -2.25
N ASN A 307 20.97 7.89 -3.17
CA ASN A 307 21.57 8.25 -4.47
C ASN A 307 20.49 8.76 -5.42
N VAL A 308 20.85 9.77 -6.20
CA VAL A 308 20.08 10.21 -7.37
C VAL A 308 20.79 9.71 -8.62
N ILE A 309 20.15 8.79 -9.35
CA ILE A 309 20.70 8.12 -10.53
C ILE A 309 19.77 8.36 -11.71
N ALA A 310 20.12 9.33 -12.55
CA ALA A 310 19.21 9.83 -13.58
C ALA A 310 19.95 10.28 -14.83
N ALA A 311 19.23 10.35 -15.96
CA ALA A 311 19.72 10.81 -17.25
C ALA A 311 20.90 10.02 -17.84
N ASN A 312 21.27 8.85 -17.29
CA ASN A 312 22.34 8.05 -17.88
C ASN A 312 21.90 7.48 -19.24
N GLY A 313 22.85 7.26 -20.16
CA GLY A 313 22.57 6.87 -21.55
C GLY A 313 21.89 5.50 -21.71
N ARG A 314 22.03 4.62 -20.72
CA ARG A 314 21.38 3.30 -20.64
C ARG A 314 20.68 3.13 -19.30
N ASP A 315 21.13 2.22 -18.45
CA ASP A 315 20.42 1.82 -17.26
C ASP A 315 20.83 2.68 -16.05
N GLY A 316 19.97 2.78 -15.04
CA GLY A 316 20.33 3.42 -13.78
C GLY A 316 21.37 2.59 -13.03
N VAL A 317 20.99 1.38 -12.65
CA VAL A 317 21.86 0.40 -11.97
C VAL A 317 21.86 -0.91 -12.73
N VAL A 318 23.03 -1.47 -12.99
CA VAL A 318 23.18 -2.78 -13.63
C VAL A 318 23.93 -3.74 -12.71
N ILE A 319 23.45 -4.98 -12.63
CA ILE A 319 24.05 -6.07 -11.88
C ILE A 319 24.25 -7.27 -12.81
N TRP A 320 25.52 -7.61 -13.07
CA TRP A 320 25.93 -8.78 -13.83
C TRP A 320 26.56 -9.83 -12.92
N GLY A 321 26.01 -11.04 -12.95
CA GLY A 321 26.50 -12.17 -12.19
C GLY A 321 27.74 -12.81 -12.82
N PRO A 322 28.54 -13.54 -12.01
CA PRO A 322 29.47 -14.51 -12.57
C PRO A 322 28.64 -15.66 -13.13
N ALA A 323 28.70 -15.89 -14.44
CA ALA A 323 27.97 -16.97 -15.08
C ALA A 323 28.10 -18.29 -14.28
N ALA A 324 26.95 -18.76 -13.77
CA ALA A 324 26.74 -19.95 -12.94
C ALA A 324 27.33 -19.94 -11.50
N ALA A 325 26.45 -19.74 -10.50
CA ALA A 325 26.69 -20.14 -9.11
C ALA A 325 25.58 -21.02 -8.51
N GLY A 326 25.03 -21.98 -9.26
CA GLY A 326 24.22 -23.07 -8.72
C GLY A 326 22.81 -22.69 -8.24
N LEU A 327 21.86 -23.63 -8.36
CA LEU A 327 20.43 -23.45 -8.05
C LEU A 327 20.11 -23.33 -6.55
N VAL A 328 21.07 -22.95 -5.70
CA VAL A 328 20.87 -22.90 -4.25
C VAL A 328 20.65 -21.44 -3.84
N PRO A 329 19.53 -21.11 -3.17
CA PRO A 329 19.31 -19.77 -2.64
C PRO A 329 20.50 -19.36 -1.74
N PRO A 330 21.13 -18.21 -1.98
CA PRO A 330 22.20 -17.75 -1.11
C PRO A 330 21.64 -17.40 0.27
N ALA A 331 22.44 -17.63 1.32
CA ALA A 331 22.01 -17.36 2.69
C ALA A 331 21.74 -15.87 2.97
N GLU A 332 22.35 -14.98 2.17
CA GLU A 332 22.16 -13.54 2.19
C GLU A 332 22.09 -13.01 0.76
N HIS A 333 21.53 -11.81 0.60
CA HIS A 333 21.46 -11.18 -0.71
C HIS A 333 22.85 -10.72 -1.19
N THR A 334 23.20 -11.05 -2.44
CA THR A 334 24.52 -10.80 -2.99
C THR A 334 24.77 -9.31 -3.18
N ASN A 335 23.87 -8.56 -3.81
CA ASN A 335 23.92 -7.10 -3.85
C ASN A 335 22.57 -6.49 -3.44
N ARG A 336 22.61 -5.26 -2.93
CA ARG A 336 21.45 -4.58 -2.37
C ARG A 336 21.32 -3.19 -2.98
N VAL A 337 20.23 -2.93 -3.71
CA VAL A 337 19.88 -1.62 -4.26
C VAL A 337 18.71 -1.09 -3.46
N LEU A 338 18.97 -0.17 -2.53
CA LEU A 338 18.02 0.24 -1.50
C LEU A 338 17.85 1.76 -1.43
N ASN A 339 16.61 2.23 -1.37
CA ASN A 339 16.31 3.64 -1.08
C ASN A 339 17.03 4.61 -2.03
N ASN A 340 17.02 4.32 -3.33
CA ASN A 340 17.55 5.21 -4.36
C ASN A 340 16.43 5.90 -5.12
N ARG A 341 16.75 7.08 -5.66
CA ARG A 341 15.96 7.77 -6.67
C ARG A 341 16.55 7.51 -8.04
N ILE A 342 15.89 6.65 -8.80
CA ILE A 342 16.30 6.26 -10.13
C ILE A 342 15.34 6.93 -11.13
N GLY A 343 15.84 8.02 -11.74
CA GLY A 343 15.03 8.96 -12.52
C GLY A 343 14.38 10.07 -11.69
N LEU A 344 14.19 11.24 -12.29
CA LEU A 344 13.61 12.44 -11.64
C LEU A 344 12.36 12.96 -12.34
N ASP A 345 11.43 13.56 -11.58
CA ASP A 345 10.35 14.37 -12.17
C ASP A 345 10.95 15.60 -12.84
N ASP A 346 10.21 16.05 -13.84
CA ASP A 346 9.89 17.43 -14.19
C ASP A 346 10.79 18.48 -13.53
N TYR A 347 11.87 18.81 -14.21
CA TYR A 347 12.34 20.18 -14.17
C TYR A 347 11.49 20.97 -15.14
N SER A 348 10.74 21.93 -14.61
CA SER A 348 10.19 22.98 -15.45
C SER A 348 11.36 23.66 -16.15
N GLN A 349 11.47 23.52 -17.48
CA GLN A 349 12.26 24.49 -18.23
C GLN A 349 11.59 25.84 -18.01
N ILE A 350 12.30 26.75 -17.37
CA ILE A 350 11.82 28.11 -17.14
C ILE A 350 12.51 28.99 -18.18
N ASP A 351 11.74 29.70 -19.02
CA ASP A 351 12.32 30.71 -19.91
C ASP A 351 12.86 31.90 -19.12
N ILE A 352 13.56 32.81 -19.82
CA ILE A 352 14.08 34.05 -19.24
C ILE A 352 13.01 34.96 -18.61
N ASN A 353 11.72 34.68 -18.83
CA ASN A 353 10.58 35.42 -18.30
C ASN A 353 9.88 34.69 -17.14
N GLY A 354 10.39 33.55 -16.69
CA GLY A 354 9.78 32.79 -15.60
C GLY A 354 8.68 31.82 -16.05
N ASN A 355 8.44 31.62 -17.34
CA ASN A 355 7.40 30.72 -17.84
C ASN A 355 7.92 29.29 -17.99
N ILE A 356 7.10 28.32 -17.62
CA ILE A 356 7.37 26.91 -17.89
C ILE A 356 7.22 26.64 -19.40
N THR A 357 8.33 26.41 -20.11
CA THR A 357 8.36 26.17 -21.57
C THR A 357 8.36 24.70 -21.96
N GLY A 358 8.54 23.79 -20.99
CA GLY A 358 8.52 22.36 -21.23
C GLY A 358 8.78 21.56 -19.95
N ILE A 359 8.20 20.36 -19.90
CA ILE A 359 8.51 19.32 -18.92
C ILE A 359 9.44 18.35 -19.62
N LEU A 360 10.68 18.21 -19.16
CA LEU A 360 11.57 17.16 -19.63
C LEU A 360 11.78 16.14 -18.50
N PRO A 361 11.18 14.94 -18.60
CA PRO A 361 11.48 13.87 -17.66
C PRO A 361 12.97 13.51 -17.75
N ARG A 362 13.59 13.25 -16.59
CA ARG A 362 15.02 12.93 -16.49
C ARG A 362 15.20 11.48 -16.06
N GLY A 363 14.73 10.55 -16.89
CA GLY A 363 14.96 9.12 -16.69
C GLY A 363 16.26 8.65 -17.32
N ASN A 364 16.66 7.41 -17.00
CA ASN A 364 17.77 6.76 -17.70
C ASN A 364 17.29 6.27 -19.08
N GLY A 365 18.19 6.16 -20.06
CA GLY A 365 17.87 5.84 -21.45
C GLY A 365 17.28 4.45 -21.69
N ALA A 366 17.53 3.51 -20.80
CA ALA A 366 17.01 2.14 -20.80
C ALA A 366 16.25 1.84 -19.49
N ASN A 367 16.65 0.86 -18.70
CA ASN A 367 15.94 0.43 -17.49
C ASN A 367 16.33 1.26 -16.26
N GLY A 368 15.47 1.26 -15.24
CA GLY A 368 15.86 1.79 -13.94
C GLY A 368 16.93 0.90 -13.29
N VAL A 369 16.62 -0.39 -13.17
CA VAL A 369 17.53 -1.43 -12.70
C VAL A 369 17.53 -2.61 -13.66
N LEU A 370 18.71 -3.10 -14.03
CA LEU A 370 18.90 -4.27 -14.87
C LEU A 370 19.70 -5.35 -14.11
N ILE A 371 19.18 -6.56 -14.05
CA ILE A 371 19.84 -7.73 -13.44
C ILE A 371 19.99 -8.79 -14.54
N GLY A 372 21.18 -9.37 -14.69
CA GLY A 372 21.37 -10.47 -15.65
C GLY A 372 22.71 -11.18 -15.52
N ASN A 373 23.05 -11.99 -16.54
CA ASN A 373 24.20 -12.92 -16.51
C ASN A 373 24.19 -13.81 -15.26
N ASP A 374 23.01 -14.29 -14.89
CA ASP A 374 22.76 -15.17 -13.75
C ASP A 374 23.19 -14.52 -12.43
N ALA A 375 22.97 -13.21 -12.32
CA ALA A 375 23.07 -12.49 -11.07
C ALA A 375 21.98 -12.98 -10.11
N ASP A 376 22.34 -13.94 -9.25
CA ASP A 376 21.42 -14.54 -8.29
C ASP A 376 21.42 -13.78 -6.96
N GLY A 377 20.28 -13.82 -6.27
CA GLY A 377 20.19 -13.43 -4.86
C GLY A 377 20.23 -11.93 -4.60
N ASN A 378 19.95 -11.05 -5.56
CA ASN A 378 19.99 -9.62 -5.32
C ASN A 378 18.72 -9.12 -4.61
N LEU A 379 18.83 -8.02 -3.87
CA LEU A 379 17.69 -7.33 -3.25
C LEU A 379 17.57 -5.93 -3.83
N VAL A 380 16.48 -5.66 -4.53
CA VAL A 380 16.09 -4.32 -4.99
C VAL A 380 14.88 -3.93 -4.17
N GLN A 381 15.00 -2.92 -3.32
CA GLN A 381 13.92 -2.57 -2.40
C GLN A 381 13.81 -1.08 -2.10
N GLN A 382 12.58 -0.59 -1.97
CA GLN A 382 12.28 0.80 -1.59
C GLN A 382 12.93 1.85 -2.51
N ASN A 383 13.17 1.50 -3.77
CA ASN A 383 13.62 2.48 -4.75
C ASN A 383 12.44 3.18 -5.39
N LEU A 384 12.60 4.48 -5.66
CA LEU A 384 11.73 5.23 -6.53
C LEU A 384 12.30 5.16 -7.95
N ILE A 385 11.62 4.48 -8.86
CA ILE A 385 12.09 4.17 -10.21
C ILE A 385 11.09 4.69 -11.24
N ARG A 386 11.53 5.62 -12.10
CA ARG A 386 10.59 6.33 -12.97
C ARG A 386 11.24 6.93 -14.20
N TYR A 387 10.41 7.16 -15.20
CA TYR A 387 10.79 7.78 -16.47
C TYR A 387 11.88 7.05 -17.24
N SER A 388 12.21 5.81 -16.84
CA SER A 388 13.16 4.98 -17.56
C SER A 388 12.68 4.79 -19.00
N GLY A 389 13.62 4.84 -19.95
CA GLY A 389 13.36 4.67 -21.37
C GLY A 389 12.77 3.30 -21.74
N GLU A 390 12.93 2.33 -20.84
CA GLU A 390 12.37 0.97 -20.93
C GLU A 390 11.63 0.64 -19.62
N ASN A 391 11.88 -0.54 -19.01
CA ASN A 391 11.18 -0.99 -17.83
C ASN A 391 11.72 -0.32 -16.55
N GLY A 392 10.94 -0.38 -15.47
CA GLY A 392 11.42 0.02 -14.14
C GLY A 392 12.55 -0.89 -13.68
N ILE A 393 12.26 -2.19 -13.55
CA ILE A 393 13.23 -3.23 -13.23
C ILE A 393 13.14 -4.33 -14.29
N THR A 394 14.28 -4.74 -14.83
CA THR A 394 14.38 -5.89 -15.73
C THR A 394 15.28 -6.94 -15.11
N VAL A 395 14.84 -8.19 -15.08
CA VAL A 395 15.69 -9.35 -14.72
C VAL A 395 15.80 -10.23 -15.95
N VAL A 396 16.91 -10.13 -16.68
CA VAL A 396 17.16 -10.89 -17.92
C VAL A 396 17.44 -12.36 -17.62
N SER A 397 18.19 -12.62 -16.55
CA SER A 397 18.45 -13.97 -16.05
C SER A 397 18.89 -13.93 -14.59
N GLY A 398 18.94 -15.11 -13.95
CA GLY A 398 19.24 -15.27 -12.53
C GLY A 398 17.98 -15.43 -11.68
N ASN A 399 18.14 -16.06 -10.53
CA ASN A 399 17.08 -16.44 -9.58
C ASN A 399 17.29 -15.78 -8.22
N PHE A 400 16.28 -15.90 -7.36
CA PHE A 400 16.33 -15.43 -5.98
C PHE A 400 16.48 -13.90 -5.89
N ASN A 401 16.11 -13.17 -6.94
CA ASN A 401 16.17 -11.72 -7.00
C ASN A 401 14.89 -11.10 -6.42
N ALA A 402 15.02 -10.60 -5.21
CA ALA A 402 13.96 -10.06 -4.38
C ALA A 402 13.67 -8.59 -4.74
N LEU A 403 12.49 -8.31 -5.30
CA LEU A 403 12.12 -6.97 -5.83
C LEU A 403 10.99 -6.34 -4.99
N PHE A 404 11.26 -6.01 -3.72
CA PHE A 404 10.22 -5.64 -2.74
C PHE A 404 9.97 -4.14 -2.63
N ALA A 405 8.70 -3.73 -2.55
CA ALA A 405 8.27 -2.39 -2.19
C ALA A 405 8.99 -1.27 -2.98
N ASN A 406 9.27 -1.51 -4.26
CA ASN A 406 9.78 -0.47 -5.16
C ASN A 406 8.59 0.27 -5.77
N GLU A 407 8.74 1.58 -5.96
CA GLU A 407 7.78 2.39 -6.70
C GLU A 407 8.26 2.51 -8.13
N TYR A 408 7.57 1.87 -9.08
CA TYR A 408 7.94 1.88 -10.50
C TYR A 408 6.78 2.42 -11.34
N TYR A 409 6.83 3.71 -11.66
CA TYR A 409 5.76 4.38 -12.42
C TYR A 409 6.32 5.38 -13.44
N LEU A 410 5.53 5.67 -14.48
CA LEU A 410 5.91 6.54 -15.60
C LEU A 410 7.16 6.10 -16.36
N ASN A 411 7.57 4.83 -16.24
CA ASN A 411 8.53 4.22 -17.15
C ASN A 411 7.84 3.94 -18.51
N GLN A 412 8.60 3.89 -19.60
CA GLN A 412 8.03 3.61 -20.93
C GLN A 412 7.58 2.14 -21.07
N GLY A 413 8.27 1.23 -20.39
CA GLY A 413 8.00 -0.20 -20.31
C GLY A 413 7.31 -0.62 -19.01
N LEU A 414 7.30 -1.92 -18.72
CA LEU A 414 6.70 -2.54 -17.53
C LEU A 414 7.34 -2.05 -16.24
N GLY A 415 6.63 -2.22 -15.13
CA GLY A 415 7.20 -2.01 -13.80
C GLY A 415 8.33 -2.98 -13.50
N ILE A 416 8.05 -4.26 -13.74
CA ILE A 416 8.98 -5.39 -13.64
C ILE A 416 8.78 -6.24 -14.90
N ASP A 417 9.88 -6.61 -15.56
CA ASP A 417 9.93 -7.46 -16.74
C ASP A 417 10.95 -8.59 -16.50
N LEU A 418 10.50 -9.84 -16.59
CA LEU A 418 11.37 -11.02 -16.45
C LEU A 418 11.75 -11.52 -17.84
N ASN A 419 13.00 -11.96 -18.01
CA ASN A 419 13.61 -12.38 -19.29
C ASN A 419 13.73 -11.28 -20.36
N TYR A 420 13.17 -10.09 -20.12
CA TYR A 420 13.20 -8.96 -21.07
C TYR A 420 12.52 -9.31 -22.41
N ASP A 421 11.44 -10.08 -22.33
CA ASP A 421 10.59 -10.46 -23.47
C ASP A 421 9.20 -9.82 -23.40
N GLY A 422 9.02 -8.89 -22.45
CA GLY A 422 7.75 -8.31 -22.11
C GLY A 422 6.96 -9.24 -21.20
N ARG A 423 5.71 -8.87 -20.92
CA ARG A 423 4.93 -9.57 -19.89
C ARG A 423 4.68 -11.03 -20.29
N THR A 424 5.23 -11.93 -19.50
CA THR A 424 5.05 -13.39 -19.56
C THR A 424 3.66 -13.76 -19.05
N ALA A 425 2.96 -14.68 -19.68
CA ALA A 425 1.63 -15.09 -19.24
C ALA A 425 1.71 -16.15 -18.15
N ASN A 426 0.85 -16.07 -17.14
CA ASN A 426 0.79 -17.12 -16.11
C ASN A 426 0.52 -18.51 -16.72
N ASP A 427 1.16 -19.53 -16.17
CA ASP A 427 0.96 -20.94 -16.54
C ASP A 427 0.49 -21.81 -15.36
N PRO A 428 -0.06 -23.01 -15.62
CA PRO A 428 -0.55 -23.88 -14.55
C PRO A 428 0.57 -24.35 -13.63
N LEU A 429 0.41 -24.12 -12.32
CA LEU A 429 1.29 -24.60 -11.25
C LEU A 429 2.72 -24.03 -11.24
N ASP A 430 3.03 -23.01 -12.05
CA ASP A 430 4.37 -22.41 -12.09
C ASP A 430 5.43 -23.37 -12.66
N ASP A 431 5.09 -24.02 -13.77
CA ASP A 431 5.88 -25.10 -14.38
C ASP A 431 7.03 -24.58 -15.26
N ASP A 432 7.09 -23.29 -15.55
CA ASP A 432 8.11 -22.70 -16.41
C ASP A 432 9.43 -22.37 -15.68
N LEU A 433 10.44 -22.00 -16.47
CA LEU A 433 11.79 -21.70 -15.99
C LEU A 433 12.30 -20.44 -16.67
N GLY A 434 13.00 -19.59 -15.91
CA GLY A 434 13.53 -18.33 -16.41
C GLY A 434 14.11 -17.49 -15.29
N ALA A 435 14.28 -16.21 -15.56
CA ALA A 435 14.60 -15.23 -14.53
C ALA A 435 13.59 -15.33 -13.37
N ASN A 436 14.08 -15.42 -12.13
CA ASN A 436 13.24 -15.63 -10.95
C ASN A 436 12.27 -16.80 -11.08
N GLN A 437 12.68 -17.87 -11.76
CA GLN A 437 11.83 -19.04 -12.04
C GLN A 437 10.52 -18.69 -12.76
N ASN A 438 10.41 -17.49 -13.35
CA ASN A 438 9.20 -16.98 -13.99
C ASN A 438 7.92 -17.05 -13.15
N ILE A 439 8.05 -16.97 -11.82
CA ILE A 439 6.89 -17.19 -10.96
C ILE A 439 5.69 -16.33 -11.38
N ASN A 440 4.52 -16.95 -11.42
CA ASN A 440 3.25 -16.35 -11.78
C ASN A 440 3.00 -15.05 -10.99
N PHE A 441 2.29 -14.09 -11.59
CA PHE A 441 1.78 -12.91 -10.88
C PHE A 441 0.34 -13.12 -10.37
N PRO A 442 -0.10 -12.35 -9.36
CA PRO A 442 -1.47 -12.43 -8.83
C PRO A 442 -2.54 -12.00 -9.84
N THR A 443 -3.69 -12.69 -9.84
CA THR A 443 -4.87 -12.26 -10.58
C THR A 443 -5.82 -11.51 -9.64
N LEU A 444 -5.98 -10.21 -9.88
CA LEU A 444 -6.88 -9.36 -9.09
C LEU A 444 -8.32 -9.48 -9.60
N LEU A 445 -9.29 -9.59 -8.68
CA LEU A 445 -10.72 -9.78 -8.99
C LEU A 445 -11.55 -8.53 -8.72
N THR A 446 -11.43 -7.93 -7.54
CA THR A 446 -12.18 -6.73 -7.16
C THR A 446 -11.34 -5.81 -6.28
N ALA A 447 -11.58 -4.50 -6.38
CA ALA A 447 -11.07 -3.48 -5.48
C ALA A 447 -12.25 -2.57 -5.12
N GLN A 448 -12.84 -2.80 -3.94
CA GLN A 448 -14.06 -2.10 -3.50
C GLN A 448 -13.73 -1.17 -2.34
N SER A 449 -13.94 0.13 -2.54
CA SER A 449 -13.64 1.19 -1.57
C SER A 449 -14.92 1.66 -0.89
N ASP A 450 -14.95 1.57 0.44
CA ASP A 450 -15.99 2.20 1.27
C ASP A 450 -15.46 3.53 1.85
N ALA A 451 -16.14 4.12 2.85
CA ALA A 451 -15.68 5.38 3.44
C ALA A 451 -14.47 5.25 4.41
N ILE A 452 -14.00 4.02 4.68
CA ILE A 452 -12.97 3.72 5.69
C ILE A 452 -11.75 3.03 5.05
N SER A 453 -11.96 2.15 4.08
CA SER A 453 -10.95 1.24 3.56
C SER A 453 -11.28 0.79 2.14
N THR A 454 -10.32 0.14 1.50
CA THR A 454 -10.50 -0.58 0.25
C THR A 454 -10.20 -2.05 0.46
N THR A 455 -11.16 -2.91 0.14
CA THR A 455 -10.99 -4.36 0.12
C THR A 455 -10.61 -4.79 -1.30
N ILE A 456 -9.44 -5.41 -1.42
CA ILE A 456 -8.87 -5.92 -2.67
C ILE A 456 -8.88 -7.45 -2.58
N THR A 457 -9.54 -8.12 -3.51
CA THR A 457 -9.62 -9.58 -3.56
C THR A 457 -8.95 -10.10 -4.81
N GLY A 458 -8.28 -11.25 -4.71
CA GLY A 458 -7.67 -11.91 -5.84
C GLY A 458 -7.47 -13.40 -5.64
N GLN A 459 -6.94 -14.04 -6.68
CA GLN A 459 -6.51 -15.42 -6.70
C GLN A 459 -5.04 -15.46 -7.12
N TYR A 460 -4.30 -16.39 -6.54
CA TYR A 460 -2.92 -16.70 -6.88
C TYR A 460 -2.81 -18.18 -7.21
N GLU A 461 -2.14 -18.51 -8.31
CA GLU A 461 -1.90 -19.88 -8.75
C GLU A 461 -0.39 -20.08 -8.91
N SER A 462 0.19 -21.06 -8.22
CA SER A 462 1.61 -21.41 -8.29
C SER A 462 1.81 -22.81 -7.67
N ALA A 463 3.04 -23.18 -7.33
CA ALA A 463 3.40 -24.47 -6.76
C ALA A 463 2.50 -24.84 -5.55
N PRO A 464 1.95 -26.08 -5.47
CA PRO A 464 1.06 -26.50 -4.38
C PRO A 464 1.66 -26.43 -2.98
N ASN A 465 0.82 -26.17 -1.97
CA ASN A 465 1.18 -26.13 -0.55
C ASN A 465 2.38 -25.24 -0.21
N THR A 466 2.56 -24.16 -0.96
CA THR A 466 3.72 -23.27 -0.86
C THR A 466 3.29 -21.88 -0.39
N ASN A 467 4.14 -21.24 0.42
CA ASN A 467 3.89 -19.90 0.93
C ASN A 467 4.45 -18.85 -0.03
N PHE A 468 3.64 -17.83 -0.30
CA PHE A 468 4.01 -16.67 -1.10
C PHE A 468 3.61 -15.38 -0.41
N THR A 469 4.28 -14.31 -0.79
CA THR A 469 3.94 -12.94 -0.38
C THR A 469 3.36 -12.19 -1.57
N ILE A 470 2.15 -11.66 -1.41
CA ILE A 470 1.52 -10.77 -2.39
C ILE A 470 1.73 -9.34 -1.94
N GLN A 471 2.38 -8.53 -2.78
CA GLN A 471 2.59 -7.11 -2.58
C GLN A 471 1.62 -6.32 -3.45
N VAL A 472 0.94 -5.34 -2.87
CA VAL A 472 -0.15 -4.61 -3.53
C VAL A 472 0.24 -3.15 -3.72
N TYR A 473 -0.08 -2.60 -4.89
CA TYR A 473 0.23 -1.22 -5.28
C TYR A 473 -1.03 -0.52 -5.79
N THR A 474 -1.07 0.82 -5.62
CA THR A 474 -2.07 1.68 -6.27
C THR A 474 -1.42 2.60 -7.31
N ASN A 475 -2.22 3.01 -8.28
CA ASN A 475 -1.87 3.95 -9.34
C ASN A 475 -3.01 4.96 -9.52
N PRO A 476 -2.71 6.20 -9.95
CA PRO A 476 -3.73 7.23 -10.13
C PRO A 476 -4.81 6.85 -11.14
N ALA A 477 -6.02 7.38 -11.00
CA ALA A 477 -7.14 7.04 -11.88
C ALA A 477 -6.89 7.33 -13.37
N GLY A 478 -6.25 8.47 -13.65
CA GLY A 478 -5.86 8.88 -15.01
C GLY A 478 -4.61 8.18 -15.54
N PHE A 479 -3.98 7.30 -14.76
CA PHE A 479 -2.78 6.58 -15.17
C PHE A 479 -3.14 5.57 -16.27
N SER A 480 -2.75 5.86 -17.50
CA SER A 480 -2.93 4.99 -18.66
C SER A 480 -1.59 4.76 -19.36
N PRO A 481 -0.61 4.14 -18.67
CA PRO A 481 0.65 3.76 -19.30
C PRO A 481 0.38 2.75 -20.42
N THR A 482 1.35 2.63 -21.33
CA THR A 482 1.42 1.57 -22.34
C THR A 482 1.60 0.17 -21.73
N SER A 483 1.95 0.10 -20.44
CA SER A 483 2.42 -1.08 -19.72
C SER A 483 1.96 -1.07 -18.25
N VAL A 484 1.82 -2.25 -17.64
CA VAL A 484 1.42 -2.37 -16.22
C VAL A 484 2.57 -1.99 -15.28
N GLN A 485 2.24 -1.21 -14.23
CA GLN A 485 3.19 -0.54 -13.34
C GLN A 485 2.60 -0.37 -11.91
N GLY A 486 3.43 0.02 -10.95
CA GLY A 486 3.07 0.08 -9.53
C GLY A 486 3.63 1.34 -8.88
N ARG A 487 2.82 2.39 -8.77
CA ARG A 487 3.24 3.68 -8.23
C ARG A 487 3.43 3.67 -6.73
N SER A 488 2.40 3.36 -5.95
CA SER A 488 2.44 3.52 -4.49
C SER A 488 2.22 2.17 -3.82
N TYR A 489 3.21 1.74 -3.03
CA TYR A 489 3.15 0.50 -2.27
C TYR A 489 2.12 0.62 -1.13
N LEU A 490 1.13 -0.27 -1.11
CA LEU A 490 0.06 -0.29 -0.09
C LEU A 490 0.37 -1.25 1.08
N GLY A 491 1.22 -2.24 0.84
CA GLY A 491 1.53 -3.29 1.81
C GLY A 491 1.56 -4.68 1.17
N TYR A 492 1.53 -5.70 2.02
CA TYR A 492 1.58 -7.10 1.60
C TYR A 492 0.64 -8.01 2.41
N ILE A 493 0.38 -9.18 1.86
CA ILE A 493 -0.30 -10.30 2.54
C ILE A 493 0.41 -11.61 2.21
N SER A 494 0.53 -12.50 3.18
CA SER A 494 1.02 -13.86 2.95
C SER A 494 -0.13 -14.79 2.56
N VAL A 495 0.11 -15.63 1.56
CA VAL A 495 -0.84 -16.63 1.06
C VAL A 495 -0.18 -18.00 1.02
N THR A 496 -0.96 -19.05 1.20
CA THR A 496 -0.51 -20.44 1.03
C THR A 496 -1.39 -21.07 -0.03
N THR A 497 -0.80 -21.57 -1.11
CA THR A 497 -1.51 -22.34 -2.13
C THR A 497 -2.01 -23.66 -1.55
N ASP A 498 -3.17 -24.13 -1.99
CA ASP A 498 -3.71 -25.42 -1.58
C ASP A 498 -3.04 -26.59 -2.36
N ALA A 499 -3.61 -27.79 -2.24
CA ALA A 499 -3.10 -28.97 -2.92
C ALA A 499 -3.24 -28.91 -4.46
N ASP A 500 -4.11 -28.04 -4.96
CA ASP A 500 -4.32 -27.79 -6.38
C ASP A 500 -3.49 -26.59 -6.88
N GLY A 501 -2.64 -25.99 -6.02
CA GLY A 501 -1.80 -24.84 -6.38
C GLY A 501 -2.49 -23.49 -6.27
N VAL A 502 -3.69 -23.41 -5.66
CA VAL A 502 -4.52 -22.21 -5.69
C VAL A 502 -4.62 -21.55 -4.31
N ALA A 503 -4.53 -20.23 -4.25
CA ALA A 503 -4.81 -19.43 -3.06
C ALA A 503 -5.76 -18.27 -3.39
N ASN A 504 -6.86 -18.12 -2.63
CA ASN A 504 -7.67 -16.90 -2.64
C ASN A 504 -7.18 -15.96 -1.55
N PHE A 505 -7.12 -14.66 -1.83
CA PHE A 505 -6.69 -13.66 -0.86
C PHE A 505 -7.60 -12.43 -0.80
N SER A 506 -7.57 -11.77 0.36
CA SER A 506 -8.25 -10.50 0.60
C SER A 506 -7.31 -9.58 1.38
N PHE A 507 -6.91 -8.49 0.73
CA PHE A 507 -6.09 -7.44 1.31
C PHE A 507 -6.98 -6.23 1.60
N VAL A 508 -6.85 -5.64 2.80
CA VAL A 508 -7.66 -4.48 3.22
C VAL A 508 -6.71 -3.35 3.57
N THR A 509 -6.87 -2.21 2.89
CA THR A 509 -6.11 -1.00 3.21
C THR A 509 -6.60 -0.37 4.51
N THR A 510 -5.77 0.46 5.15
CA THR A 510 -6.16 1.20 6.36
C THR A 510 -6.83 2.55 6.08
N TYR A 511 -7.03 2.88 4.80
CA TYR A 511 -7.65 4.12 4.30
C TYR A 511 -8.33 3.85 2.96
N PRO A 512 -9.39 4.59 2.60
CA PRO A 512 -10.07 4.37 1.33
C PRO A 512 -9.23 4.90 0.16
N LEU A 513 -9.03 4.06 -0.84
CA LEU A 513 -8.49 4.45 -2.14
C LEU A 513 -9.53 5.22 -2.95
N GLY A 514 -9.05 6.12 -3.80
CA GLY A 514 -9.90 6.95 -4.64
C GLY A 514 -10.62 6.14 -5.70
N ILE A 515 -11.90 6.45 -5.96
CA ILE A 515 -12.64 5.79 -7.04
C ILE A 515 -11.97 6.07 -8.39
N GLY A 516 -11.77 5.00 -9.17
CA GLY A 516 -11.07 5.04 -10.45
C GLY A 516 -9.57 4.83 -10.35
N GLU A 517 -8.94 4.93 -9.17
CA GLU A 517 -7.55 4.49 -8.97
C GLU A 517 -7.38 3.04 -9.42
N LYS A 518 -6.17 2.64 -9.79
CA LYS A 518 -5.91 1.31 -10.34
C LYS A 518 -4.98 0.52 -9.43
N VAL A 519 -5.39 -0.69 -9.09
CA VAL A 519 -4.61 -1.60 -8.25
C VAL A 519 -3.82 -2.57 -9.11
N THR A 520 -2.56 -2.82 -8.74
CA THR A 520 -1.70 -3.89 -9.26
C THR A 520 -1.06 -4.67 -8.12
N ALA A 521 -0.51 -5.83 -8.42
CA ALA A 521 0.18 -6.67 -7.45
C ALA A 521 1.34 -7.46 -8.07
N ILE A 522 2.28 -7.87 -7.24
CA ILE A 522 3.33 -8.84 -7.56
C ILE A 522 3.33 -9.94 -6.49
N ALA A 523 3.83 -11.11 -6.84
CA ALA A 523 4.07 -12.23 -5.93
C ALA A 523 5.57 -12.40 -5.69
N ALA A 524 5.93 -12.92 -4.53
CA ALA A 524 7.28 -13.38 -4.24
C ALA A 524 7.24 -14.69 -3.44
N ASP A 525 8.14 -15.61 -3.77
CA ASP A 525 8.34 -16.85 -3.02
C ASP A 525 9.21 -16.63 -1.77
N THR A 526 9.40 -17.67 -0.96
CA THR A 526 10.24 -17.59 0.24
C THR A 526 11.74 -17.53 -0.02
N ASN A 527 12.18 -17.82 -1.25
CA ASN A 527 13.59 -17.80 -1.66
C ASN A 527 13.99 -16.45 -2.28
N GLY A 528 13.03 -15.56 -2.50
CA GLY A 528 13.25 -14.24 -3.06
C GLY A 528 12.96 -14.13 -4.56
N ASN A 529 12.48 -15.19 -5.23
CA ASN A 529 11.98 -15.05 -6.60
C ASN A 529 10.76 -14.12 -6.60
N THR A 530 10.73 -13.14 -7.50
CA THR A 530 9.65 -12.15 -7.60
C THR A 530 9.05 -12.19 -9.00
N SER A 531 7.72 -12.19 -9.09
CA SER A 531 6.97 -12.19 -10.34
C SER A 531 7.08 -10.86 -11.07
N GLU A 532 6.68 -10.86 -12.34
CA GLU A 532 6.24 -9.64 -13.01
C GLU A 532 4.98 -9.05 -12.34
N ILE A 533 4.44 -7.97 -12.91
CA ILE A 533 3.30 -7.26 -12.36
C ILE A 533 1.95 -7.67 -12.97
N SER A 534 0.93 -7.78 -12.11
CA SER A 534 -0.44 -8.09 -12.50
C SER A 534 -1.10 -7.02 -13.39
N ASP A 535 -2.26 -7.39 -13.95
CA ASP A 535 -3.17 -6.43 -14.58
C ASP A 535 -3.71 -5.39 -13.60
N PHE A 536 -4.11 -4.25 -14.17
CA PHE A 536 -4.86 -3.23 -13.46
C PHE A 536 -6.31 -3.68 -13.23
N ILE A 537 -6.81 -3.47 -12.02
CA ILE A 537 -8.25 -3.38 -11.78
C ILE A 537 -8.60 -1.99 -11.21
N PRO A 538 -9.71 -1.37 -11.64
CA PRO A 538 -10.14 -0.10 -11.08
C PRO A 538 -10.71 -0.30 -9.68
N VAL A 539 -10.44 0.67 -8.80
CA VAL A 539 -11.12 0.85 -7.54
C VAL A 539 -12.53 1.37 -7.83
N VAL A 540 -13.54 0.64 -7.35
CA VAL A 540 -14.96 0.99 -7.47
C VAL A 540 -15.56 1.19 -6.08
N SER A 541 -16.69 1.89 -5.99
CA SER A 541 -17.36 2.06 -4.70
C SER A 541 -17.88 0.72 -4.20
N ALA A 542 -17.68 0.44 -2.91
CA ALA A 542 -18.31 -0.68 -2.25
C ALA A 542 -19.85 -0.48 -2.20
N PRO A 543 -20.66 -1.51 -2.44
CA PRO A 543 -22.13 -1.35 -2.48
C PRO A 543 -22.71 -0.90 -1.13
N ALA A 544 -23.46 0.20 -1.13
CA ALA A 544 -24.14 0.73 0.05
C ALA A 544 -25.63 0.38 0.09
N ASP A 545 -26.27 0.59 1.23
CA ASP A 545 -27.73 0.51 1.40
C ASP A 545 -28.12 1.53 2.46
N ILE A 546 -28.57 2.71 2.03
CA ILE A 546 -29.14 3.69 2.94
C ILE A 546 -30.65 3.58 2.86
N ALA A 547 -31.33 3.78 3.98
CA ALA A 547 -32.79 3.76 4.03
C ALA A 547 -33.30 4.90 4.89
N VAL A 548 -34.49 5.40 4.56
CA VAL A 548 -35.21 6.37 5.39
C VAL A 548 -36.59 5.85 5.78
N ALA A 549 -36.95 6.07 7.04
CA ALA A 549 -38.30 5.88 7.56
C ALA A 549 -38.78 7.16 8.22
N ILE A 550 -40.08 7.43 8.20
CA ILE A 550 -40.66 8.63 8.80
C ILE A 550 -41.97 8.29 9.51
N ALA A 551 -42.14 8.81 10.72
CA ALA A 551 -43.36 8.63 11.51
C ALA A 551 -43.72 9.92 12.27
N ALA A 552 -45.02 10.22 12.35
CA ALA A 552 -45.53 11.29 13.20
C ALA A 552 -46.14 10.70 14.48
N ASN A 553 -45.79 11.25 15.63
CA ASN A 553 -46.34 10.83 16.91
C ASN A 553 -46.75 12.04 17.78
N PRO A 554 -48.05 12.21 18.09
CA PRO A 554 -49.18 11.44 17.55
C PRO A 554 -49.46 11.80 16.07
N ALA A 555 -49.90 10.82 15.28
CA ALA A 555 -50.24 11.03 13.85
C ALA A 555 -51.55 11.82 13.65
N THR A 556 -52.35 11.99 14.71
CA THR A 556 -53.54 12.84 14.73
C THR A 556 -53.42 13.82 15.88
N VAL A 557 -53.57 15.11 15.57
CA VAL A 557 -53.43 16.21 16.53
C VAL A 557 -54.60 17.18 16.40
N ALA A 558 -54.94 17.87 17.50
CA ALA A 558 -55.83 19.02 17.42
C ALA A 558 -55.07 20.23 16.87
N ILE A 559 -55.77 21.17 16.22
CA ILE A 559 -55.19 22.46 15.84
C ILE A 559 -54.59 23.15 17.07
N ASN A 560 -53.45 23.82 16.88
CA ASN A 560 -52.61 24.44 17.91
C ASN A 560 -52.00 23.47 18.93
N THR A 561 -51.93 22.17 18.62
CA THR A 561 -51.16 21.19 19.41
C THR A 561 -49.97 20.65 18.62
N ALA A 562 -48.96 20.16 19.33
CA ALA A 562 -47.73 19.68 18.74
C ALA A 562 -47.80 18.19 18.38
N THR A 563 -47.18 17.82 17.26
CA THR A 563 -46.78 16.45 16.93
C THR A 563 -45.27 16.41 16.75
N ILE A 564 -44.65 15.26 17.02
CA ILE A 564 -43.23 15.04 16.74
C ILE A 564 -43.11 14.15 15.51
N LEU A 565 -42.51 14.70 14.46
CA LEU A 565 -42.10 13.97 13.29
C LEU A 565 -40.71 13.39 13.53
N THR A 566 -40.58 12.07 13.51
CA THR A 566 -39.30 11.37 13.63
C THR A 566 -38.94 10.76 12.29
N THR A 567 -37.90 11.29 11.66
CA THR A 567 -37.24 10.67 10.51
C THR A 567 -36.07 9.84 11.02
N THR A 568 -35.99 8.59 10.58
CA THR A 568 -34.93 7.64 10.92
C THR A 568 -34.18 7.31 9.64
N VAL A 569 -32.89 7.61 9.61
CA VAL A 569 -31.98 7.25 8.52
C VAL A 569 -31.12 6.08 8.98
N THR A 570 -31.07 5.01 8.20
CA THR A 570 -30.32 3.78 8.55
C THR A 570 -29.33 3.46 7.44
N ASN A 571 -28.12 3.04 7.83
CA ASN A 571 -27.17 2.41 6.92
C ASN A 571 -27.18 0.90 7.13
N GLY A 572 -27.59 0.12 6.14
CA GLY A 572 -27.73 -1.35 6.23
C GLY A 572 -26.55 -2.15 5.68
N SER A 573 -25.55 -1.51 5.05
CA SER A 573 -24.44 -2.20 4.38
C SER A 573 -23.07 -1.66 4.84
N THR A 574 -22.25 -1.14 3.93
CA THR A 574 -20.89 -0.66 4.16
C THR A 574 -20.86 0.75 4.72
N ALA A 575 -19.74 1.17 5.30
CA ALA A 575 -19.59 2.53 5.79
C ALA A 575 -19.60 3.54 4.63
N VAL A 576 -20.41 4.61 4.75
CA VAL A 576 -20.57 5.62 3.70
C VAL A 576 -20.25 7.03 4.20
N SER A 577 -20.00 7.96 3.30
CA SER A 577 -19.84 9.39 3.59
C SER A 577 -20.71 10.23 2.67
N GLY A 578 -20.92 11.51 3.02
CA GLY A 578 -21.70 12.43 2.17
C GLY A 578 -23.21 12.21 2.24
N VAL A 579 -23.72 11.58 3.30
CA VAL A 579 -25.16 11.32 3.44
C VAL A 579 -25.91 12.61 3.75
N VAL A 580 -26.93 12.90 2.95
CA VAL A 580 -27.81 14.06 3.11
C VAL A 580 -29.25 13.60 3.24
N ALA A 581 -29.88 13.91 4.37
CA ALA A 581 -31.29 13.66 4.59
C ALA A 581 -32.10 14.96 4.47
N GLN A 582 -33.24 14.89 3.80
CA GLN A 582 -34.13 16.03 3.59
C GLN A 582 -35.54 15.67 4.05
N VAL A 583 -36.14 16.52 4.87
CA VAL A 583 -37.53 16.41 5.30
C VAL A 583 -38.31 17.58 4.72
N THR A 584 -39.25 17.29 3.82
CA THR A 584 -40.11 18.30 3.19
C THR A 584 -41.39 18.43 3.98
N LEU A 585 -41.54 19.58 4.65
CA LEU A 585 -42.67 19.87 5.51
C LEU A 585 -43.86 20.45 4.71
N PRO A 586 -45.10 20.09 5.07
CA PRO A 586 -46.30 20.65 4.45
C PRO A 586 -46.59 22.06 4.98
N ASN A 587 -47.31 22.86 4.16
CA ASN A 587 -47.93 24.09 4.65
C ASN A 587 -48.98 23.76 5.72
N GLY A 588 -49.13 24.61 6.74
CA GLY A 588 -50.09 24.39 7.84
C GLY A 588 -49.47 23.90 9.15
N PHE A 589 -48.14 23.97 9.26
CA PHE A 589 -47.40 23.76 10.51
C PHE A 589 -46.36 24.86 10.71
N VAL A 590 -45.99 25.11 11.97
CA VAL A 590 -44.83 25.91 12.34
C VAL A 590 -43.87 25.09 13.21
N ILE A 591 -42.58 25.38 13.10
CA ILE A 591 -41.55 24.77 13.95
C ILE A 591 -41.29 25.73 15.12
N PRO A 592 -41.56 25.33 16.38
CA PRO A 592 -41.25 26.17 17.53
C PRO A 592 -39.72 26.32 17.68
N PRO A 593 -39.22 27.37 18.37
CA PRO A 593 -37.80 27.54 18.64
C PRO A 593 -37.20 26.30 19.31
N GLY A 594 -36.10 25.77 18.75
CA GLY A 594 -35.47 24.52 19.22
C GLY A 594 -36.23 23.24 18.85
N GLY A 595 -37.28 23.34 18.03
CA GLY A 595 -38.13 22.20 17.63
C GLY A 595 -37.45 21.15 16.75
N ILE A 596 -36.25 21.40 16.23
CA ILE A 596 -35.48 20.41 15.46
C ILE A 596 -34.35 19.86 16.35
N GLN A 597 -34.34 18.55 16.53
CA GLN A 597 -33.31 17.81 17.24
C GLN A 597 -32.75 16.74 16.32
N VAL A 598 -31.43 16.63 16.23
CA VAL A 598 -30.75 15.60 15.42
C VAL A 598 -29.78 14.82 16.28
N SER A 599 -29.67 13.51 16.04
CA SER A 599 -28.68 12.67 16.73
C SER A 599 -27.25 12.95 16.25
N ALA A 600 -27.10 13.42 15.01
CA ALA A 600 -25.85 13.88 14.41
C ALA A 600 -26.17 14.76 13.19
N GLY A 601 -25.18 15.51 12.70
CA GLY A 601 -25.34 16.31 11.49
C GLY A 601 -25.47 17.80 11.72
N THR A 602 -25.26 18.56 10.64
CA THR A 602 -25.56 20.00 10.61
C THR A 602 -26.94 20.20 9.97
N VAL A 603 -27.76 21.04 10.62
CA VAL A 603 -29.13 21.33 10.20
C VAL A 603 -29.15 22.65 9.44
N SER A 604 -29.84 22.67 8.31
CA SER A 604 -30.22 23.90 7.61
C SER A 604 -31.69 23.84 7.22
N VAL A 605 -32.35 24.99 7.21
CA VAL A 605 -33.76 25.11 6.83
C VAL A 605 -33.87 26.13 5.72
N SER A 606 -34.46 25.74 4.60
CA SER A 606 -34.71 26.61 3.44
C SER A 606 -36.15 26.43 3.00
N GLY A 607 -36.97 27.48 3.20
CA GLY A 607 -38.42 27.38 3.04
C GLY A 607 -39.00 26.29 3.94
N ASN A 608 -39.69 25.31 3.34
CA ASN A 608 -40.30 24.19 4.06
C ASN A 608 -39.43 22.92 4.09
N VAL A 609 -38.18 22.98 3.65
CA VAL A 609 -37.28 21.82 3.62
C VAL A 609 -36.26 21.92 4.75
N VAL A 610 -36.26 20.92 5.62
CA VAL A 610 -35.20 20.71 6.62
C VAL A 610 -34.17 19.77 6.02
N THR A 611 -32.94 20.25 5.85
CA THR A 611 -31.82 19.46 5.33
C THR A 611 -30.83 19.18 6.47
N VAL A 612 -30.51 17.90 6.66
CA VAL A 612 -29.49 17.42 7.61
C VAL A 612 -28.37 16.79 6.82
N VAL A 613 -27.18 17.39 6.92
CA VAL A 613 -25.95 16.85 6.35
C VAL A 613 -25.21 16.13 7.46
N TYR A 614 -24.91 14.84 7.30
CA TYR A 614 -24.13 14.08 8.28
C TYR A 614 -22.63 14.24 7.97
N PRO A 615 -21.85 15.04 8.72
CA PRO A 615 -20.43 15.18 8.49
C PRO A 615 -19.71 13.92 8.97
N GLY A 616 -18.79 13.41 8.16
CA GLY A 616 -17.98 12.22 8.49
C GLY A 616 -18.60 10.89 8.03
N VAL A 617 -18.10 9.80 8.60
CA VAL A 617 -18.42 8.44 8.18
C VAL A 617 -19.68 7.93 8.89
N PHE A 618 -20.73 7.62 8.11
CA PHE A 618 -21.91 6.90 8.57
C PHE A 618 -21.59 5.40 8.57
N GLN A 619 -21.30 4.88 9.76
CA GLN A 619 -20.90 3.48 9.97
C GLN A 619 -21.95 2.47 9.48
N ALA A 620 -21.47 1.30 9.07
CA ALA A 620 -22.29 0.14 8.75
C ALA A 620 -23.25 -0.21 9.90
N ASN A 621 -24.51 -0.51 9.58
CA ASN A 621 -25.58 -0.88 10.53
C ASN A 621 -25.94 0.21 11.57
N ALA A 622 -25.50 1.46 11.37
CA ALA A 622 -25.85 2.55 12.27
C ALA A 622 -27.18 3.21 11.87
N THR A 623 -27.79 3.90 12.84
CA THR A 623 -29.04 4.65 12.66
C THR A 623 -28.89 6.06 13.21
N GLN A 624 -29.42 7.04 12.49
CA GLN A 624 -29.51 8.44 12.90
C GLN A 624 -30.97 8.91 12.86
N THR A 625 -31.32 9.86 13.71
CA THR A 625 -32.69 10.35 13.85
C THR A 625 -32.76 11.87 13.77
N ILE A 626 -33.78 12.36 13.07
CA ILE A 626 -34.20 13.76 13.00
C ILE A 626 -35.58 13.83 13.65
N ALA A 627 -35.69 14.54 14.77
CA ALA A 627 -36.96 14.80 15.43
C ALA A 627 -37.36 16.27 15.20
N ILE A 628 -38.49 16.49 14.55
CA ILE A 628 -39.04 17.82 14.27
C ILE A 628 -40.38 17.95 15.00
N THR A 629 -40.42 18.83 15.98
CA THR A 629 -41.66 19.26 16.64
C THR A 629 -42.40 20.20 15.70
N LEU A 630 -43.66 19.89 15.41
CA LEU A 630 -44.52 20.65 14.52
C LEU A 630 -45.79 21.06 15.26
N GLU A 631 -46.11 22.34 15.30
CA GLU A 631 -47.37 22.84 15.83
C GLU A 631 -48.36 23.07 14.68
N ALA A 632 -49.53 22.44 14.77
CA ALA A 632 -50.52 22.47 13.70
C ALA A 632 -51.26 23.82 13.63
N THR A 633 -51.29 24.47 12.46
CA THR A 633 -51.94 25.78 12.25
C THR A 633 -53.11 25.74 11.27
N SER A 634 -53.34 24.61 10.60
CA SER A 634 -54.43 24.43 9.63
C SER A 634 -55.07 23.05 9.76
N LEU A 635 -56.39 22.97 9.56
CA LEU A 635 -57.12 21.69 9.56
C LEU A 635 -56.89 20.94 8.25
N GLY A 636 -56.85 19.60 8.32
CA GLY A 636 -56.73 18.74 7.13
C GLY A 636 -55.79 17.56 7.33
N THR A 637 -55.56 16.83 6.23
CA THR A 637 -54.57 15.76 6.17
C THR A 637 -53.37 16.27 5.38
N PHE A 638 -52.19 16.22 5.98
CA PHE A 638 -50.96 16.73 5.41
C PHE A 638 -49.94 15.61 5.25
N SER A 639 -49.36 15.48 4.07
CA SER A 639 -48.30 14.50 3.80
C SER A 639 -46.93 15.13 4.03
N VAL A 640 -46.05 14.37 4.68
CA VAL A 640 -44.66 14.74 4.94
C VAL A 640 -43.76 13.69 4.33
N THR A 641 -42.80 14.11 3.52
CA THR A 641 -41.88 13.21 2.82
C THR A 641 -40.46 13.45 3.32
N SER A 642 -39.78 12.37 3.69
CA SER A 642 -38.33 12.35 3.91
C SER A 642 -37.63 11.64 2.77
N LYS A 643 -36.51 12.20 2.32
CA LYS A 643 -35.60 11.61 1.34
C LYS A 643 -34.20 11.54 1.92
N VAL A 644 -33.40 10.59 1.47
CA VAL A 644 -31.98 10.52 1.78
C VAL A 644 -31.20 10.24 0.49
N ASN A 645 -30.06 10.93 0.34
CA ASN A 645 -29.18 10.79 -0.80
C ASN A 645 -27.74 10.52 -0.32
N LEU A 646 -26.96 9.85 -1.16
CA LEU A 646 -25.53 9.64 -1.00
C LEU A 646 -24.85 9.63 -2.40
N ASP A 647 -23.53 9.78 -2.42
CA ASP A 647 -22.74 9.82 -3.67
C ASP A 647 -22.34 8.43 -4.20
N GLN A 648 -22.65 7.36 -3.46
CA GLN A 648 -22.31 5.97 -3.79
C GLN A 648 -23.53 5.20 -4.32
N ASP A 649 -23.29 4.12 -5.07
CA ASP A 649 -24.36 3.23 -5.54
C ASP A 649 -25.09 2.56 -4.37
N ASP A 650 -26.41 2.76 -4.35
CA ASP A 650 -27.33 2.14 -3.40
C ASP A 650 -27.91 0.86 -3.98
N THR A 651 -27.80 -0.24 -3.24
CA THR A 651 -28.31 -1.56 -3.66
C THR A 651 -29.83 -1.69 -3.56
N GLN A 652 -30.50 -0.82 -2.80
CA GLN A 652 -31.95 -0.82 -2.59
C GLN A 652 -32.60 0.57 -2.70
N PRO A 653 -32.37 1.35 -3.77
CA PRO A 653 -32.66 2.80 -3.82
C PRO A 653 -34.13 3.19 -3.61
N LEU A 654 -35.07 2.24 -3.63
CA LEU A 654 -36.50 2.46 -3.35
C LEU A 654 -36.80 2.76 -1.88
N ASN A 655 -35.90 2.43 -0.96
CA ASN A 655 -36.04 2.73 0.48
C ASN A 655 -35.46 4.11 0.85
N ASN A 656 -34.97 4.90 -0.12
CA ASN A 656 -34.42 6.24 0.08
C ASN A 656 -35.46 7.36 0.17
N GLU A 657 -36.74 7.02 0.10
CA GLU A 657 -37.85 7.96 0.27
C GLU A 657 -38.99 7.33 1.07
N ALA A 658 -39.48 8.05 2.08
CA ALA A 658 -40.60 7.63 2.90
C ALA A 658 -41.57 8.79 3.12
N THR A 659 -42.87 8.49 3.17
CA THR A 659 -43.93 9.48 3.39
C THR A 659 -44.83 9.05 4.54
N THR A 660 -45.23 10.01 5.38
CA THR A 660 -46.23 9.82 6.43
C THR A 660 -47.28 10.92 6.38
N ASN A 661 -48.43 10.70 7.00
CA ASN A 661 -49.53 11.65 7.04
C ASN A 661 -49.78 12.13 8.47
N ILE A 662 -50.04 13.42 8.63
CA ILE A 662 -50.50 14.05 9.87
C ILE A 662 -51.93 14.53 9.65
N VAL A 663 -52.85 14.11 10.52
CA VAL A 663 -54.25 14.55 10.50
C VAL A 663 -54.47 15.61 11.57
N VAL A 664 -54.92 16.80 11.18
CA VAL A 664 -55.22 17.91 12.08
C VAL A 664 -56.73 18.10 12.20
N VAL A 665 -57.25 17.97 13.41
CA VAL A 665 -58.69 18.10 13.75
C VAL A 665 -58.97 19.35 14.60
N ALA A 666 -60.23 19.76 14.69
CA ALA A 666 -60.62 20.91 15.51
C ALA A 666 -60.37 20.64 17.01
N SER A 667 -59.92 21.67 17.74
CA SER A 667 -59.77 21.62 19.19
C SER A 667 -61.14 21.38 19.86
N THR A 668 -61.29 20.30 20.62
CA THR A 668 -62.48 20.08 21.46
C THR A 668 -62.44 20.99 22.68
N GLY A 669 -62.88 22.23 22.51
CA GLY A 669 -63.05 23.17 23.61
C GLY A 669 -64.19 22.74 24.54
N THR A 670 -63.89 22.35 25.77
CA THR A 670 -64.83 22.42 26.89
C THR A 670 -65.02 23.90 27.25
N GLY A 671 -66.02 24.54 26.64
CA GLY A 671 -66.45 25.89 26.95
C GLY A 671 -67.28 25.94 28.24
N SER A 672 -66.73 26.55 29.28
CA SER A 672 -67.41 26.96 30.51
C SER A 672 -68.09 28.32 30.31
N GLY A 673 -69.37 28.41 30.75
CA GLY A 673 -69.95 29.62 31.36
C GLY A 673 -70.76 30.55 30.46
N GLY A 674 -72.06 30.71 30.78
CA GLY A 674 -72.88 31.77 30.17
C GLY A 674 -74.40 31.77 30.43
N GLY A 675 -74.83 31.75 31.70
CA GLY A 675 -75.98 32.55 32.18
C GLY A 675 -77.44 32.12 31.89
N GLY A 676 -78.16 31.83 32.99
CA GLY A 676 -79.50 32.41 33.21
C GLY A 676 -80.70 31.47 33.25
N GLY A 677 -81.31 31.32 34.44
CA GLY A 677 -82.78 31.27 34.55
C GLY A 677 -83.45 29.95 34.92
N THR A 678 -83.58 29.73 36.23
CA THR A 678 -84.80 29.29 36.96
C THR A 678 -85.50 27.95 36.68
N GLY A 679 -85.60 27.16 37.76
CA GLY A 679 -86.71 26.25 38.10
C GLY A 679 -86.59 24.85 37.49
N GLY A 680 -86.75 23.73 38.18
CA GLY A 680 -87.26 23.40 39.51
C GLY A 680 -87.72 21.93 39.45
N GLY A 681 -87.66 21.20 40.57
CA GLY A 681 -88.30 19.87 40.75
C GLY A 681 -87.40 18.67 40.38
N THR A 682 -86.81 17.94 41.34
CA THR A 682 -87.35 16.91 42.26
C THR A 682 -87.46 15.49 41.67
N GLY A 683 -86.80 14.54 42.35
CA GLY A 683 -87.12 13.10 42.39
C GLY A 683 -86.60 12.29 41.20
N GLY A 684 -85.93 11.15 41.32
CA GLY A 684 -85.92 10.14 42.38
C GLY A 684 -86.26 8.78 41.76
N GLY A 685 -85.52 7.72 42.12
CA GLY A 685 -86.02 6.34 42.03
C GLY A 685 -85.54 5.46 40.87
N THR A 686 -84.51 4.68 41.16
CA THR A 686 -84.45 3.19 41.06
C THR A 686 -85.32 2.40 40.07
N GLY A 687 -84.70 1.37 39.49
CA GLY A 687 -85.33 0.04 39.37
C GLY A 687 -85.34 -0.54 37.96
N GLY A 688 -84.79 -1.75 37.83
CA GLY A 688 -84.61 -2.46 36.56
C GLY A 688 -85.86 -3.18 36.06
N GLY A 689 -85.70 -3.87 34.92
CA GLY A 689 -86.76 -4.70 34.36
C GLY A 689 -86.52 -5.03 32.89
N THR A 690 -86.20 -6.29 32.65
CA THR A 690 -86.04 -6.99 31.38
C THR A 690 -87.28 -6.95 30.49
N GLY A 691 -87.09 -6.88 29.17
CA GLY A 691 -88.13 -7.18 28.17
C GLY A 691 -87.69 -6.83 26.76
N GLY A 692 -87.45 -7.87 25.94
CA GLY A 692 -86.99 -7.74 24.56
C GLY A 692 -88.04 -7.17 23.60
N GLY A 693 -87.53 -6.57 22.51
CA GLY A 693 -88.34 -6.01 21.43
C GLY A 693 -87.46 -5.41 20.34
N THR A 694 -87.01 -6.28 19.45
CA THR A 694 -86.68 -6.07 18.02
C THR A 694 -86.58 -4.63 17.48
N GLY A 695 -85.39 -4.27 17.00
CA GLY A 695 -85.16 -3.15 16.09
C GLY A 695 -83.78 -3.29 15.44
N GLY A 696 -83.74 -3.53 14.12
CA GLY A 696 -82.54 -3.90 13.37
C GLY A 696 -81.40 -2.90 13.47
N GLY A 697 -80.27 -3.35 14.01
CA GLY A 697 -78.98 -2.69 13.90
C GLY A 697 -78.26 -3.20 12.65
N THR A 698 -77.86 -2.27 11.78
CA THR A 698 -76.89 -2.53 10.71
C THR A 698 -75.61 -3.11 11.32
N GLY A 699 -75.40 -4.40 11.10
CA GLY A 699 -74.22 -5.12 11.58
C GLY A 699 -72.96 -4.50 11.01
N THR A 700 -72.07 -4.04 11.87
CA THR A 700 -70.66 -3.90 11.53
C THR A 700 -70.12 -5.32 11.36
N THR A 701 -69.87 -5.72 10.12
CA THR A 701 -69.20 -6.99 9.81
C THR A 701 -67.87 -7.02 10.55
N GLN A 702 -67.76 -7.86 11.58
CA GLN A 702 -66.52 -8.06 12.33
C GLN A 702 -65.47 -8.62 11.36
N THR A 703 -64.45 -7.84 11.02
CA THR A 703 -63.35 -8.27 10.16
C THR A 703 -62.47 -9.26 10.92
N LEU A 704 -62.46 -10.52 10.46
CA LEU A 704 -61.62 -11.59 11.02
C LEU A 704 -60.28 -11.63 10.24
N PRO A 705 -59.13 -11.79 10.92
CA PRO A 705 -57.84 -11.94 10.25
C PRO A 705 -57.78 -13.22 9.41
N ARG A 706 -57.10 -13.17 8.26
CA ARG A 706 -56.89 -14.30 7.35
C ARG A 706 -55.41 -14.49 7.04
N VAL A 707 -55.06 -15.70 6.62
CA VAL A 707 -53.70 -15.98 6.13
C VAL A 707 -53.61 -15.58 4.67
N ALA A 708 -52.82 -14.55 4.38
CA ALA A 708 -52.59 -14.04 3.04
C ALA A 708 -51.61 -14.93 2.26
N THR A 709 -50.45 -15.27 2.85
CA THR A 709 -49.47 -16.15 2.19
C THR A 709 -48.76 -17.07 3.18
N VAL A 710 -48.35 -18.24 2.68
CA VAL A 710 -47.46 -19.16 3.40
C VAL A 710 -46.32 -19.54 2.47
N ARG A 711 -45.07 -19.26 2.89
CA ARG A 711 -43.88 -19.61 2.11
C ARG A 711 -42.78 -20.20 2.96
N ARG A 712 -42.04 -21.13 2.37
CA ARG A 712 -40.81 -21.69 2.95
C ARG A 712 -39.66 -20.72 2.69
N ILE A 713 -38.82 -20.45 3.70
CA ILE A 713 -37.63 -19.58 3.56
C ILE A 713 -36.41 -20.19 4.26
N ARG A 714 -35.22 -19.68 3.92
CA ARG A 714 -33.99 -19.84 4.70
C ARG A 714 -33.58 -18.49 5.26
N GLN A 715 -33.45 -18.42 6.58
CA GLN A 715 -32.95 -17.24 7.27
C GLN A 715 -31.82 -17.71 8.19
N ASN A 716 -30.62 -17.15 8.02
CA ASN A 716 -29.41 -17.55 8.74
C ASN A 716 -29.14 -19.07 8.66
N GLY A 717 -29.29 -19.66 7.47
CA GLY A 717 -29.06 -21.09 7.22
C GLY A 717 -30.15 -22.06 7.71
N ARG A 718 -31.11 -21.61 8.54
CA ARG A 718 -32.15 -22.45 9.15
C ARG A 718 -33.48 -22.37 8.39
N LEU A 719 -34.21 -23.49 8.32
CA LEU A 719 -35.54 -23.57 7.71
C LEU A 719 -36.56 -22.81 8.57
N ARG A 720 -37.30 -21.88 7.97
CA ARG A 720 -38.47 -21.22 8.56
C ARG A 720 -39.64 -21.23 7.58
N VAL A 721 -40.85 -21.10 8.12
CA VAL A 721 -42.08 -20.89 7.35
C VAL A 721 -42.59 -19.49 7.67
N ALA A 722 -42.63 -18.63 6.67
CA ALA A 722 -43.18 -17.28 6.76
C ALA A 722 -44.68 -17.35 6.48
N VAL A 723 -45.48 -16.95 7.46
CA VAL A 723 -46.95 -16.84 7.38
C VAL A 723 -47.32 -15.37 7.44
N THR A 724 -47.78 -14.81 6.32
CA THR A 724 -48.25 -13.43 6.25
C THR A 724 -49.75 -13.39 6.45
N TYR A 725 -50.24 -12.49 7.30
CA TYR A 725 -51.66 -12.23 7.52
C TYR A 725 -52.09 -10.98 6.72
N ASP A 726 -53.38 -10.86 6.46
CA ASP A 726 -53.96 -9.71 5.73
C ASP A 726 -54.22 -8.48 6.63
N MET A 727 -53.93 -8.59 7.92
CA MET A 727 -54.04 -7.51 8.90
C MET A 727 -53.10 -7.73 10.08
N ALA A 728 -52.97 -6.70 10.93
CA ALA A 728 -52.15 -6.75 12.13
C ALA A 728 -52.70 -7.74 13.16
N MET A 729 -51.80 -8.51 13.77
CA MET A 729 -52.10 -9.59 14.70
C MET A 729 -51.66 -9.26 16.12
N ASP A 730 -52.39 -9.78 17.12
CA ASP A 730 -51.99 -9.69 18.53
C ASP A 730 -50.67 -10.43 18.75
N VAL A 731 -49.61 -9.67 19.05
CA VAL A 731 -48.22 -10.14 19.15
C VAL A 731 -48.10 -11.38 20.04
N ALA A 732 -48.79 -11.39 21.20
CA ALA A 732 -48.74 -12.51 22.13
C ALA A 732 -49.35 -13.80 21.55
N SER A 733 -50.43 -13.68 20.76
CA SER A 733 -51.08 -14.83 20.12
C SER A 733 -50.25 -15.44 18.98
N VAL A 734 -49.61 -14.60 18.15
CA VAL A 734 -48.84 -15.05 16.98
C VAL A 734 -47.41 -15.45 17.29
N GLN A 735 -46.85 -14.99 18.41
CA GLN A 735 -45.54 -15.45 18.88
C GLN A 735 -45.62 -16.72 19.74
N ASN A 736 -46.81 -17.16 20.14
CA ASN A 736 -46.97 -18.43 20.83
C ASN A 736 -46.78 -19.60 19.85
N ALA A 737 -45.58 -20.21 19.89
CA ALA A 737 -45.20 -21.32 19.02
C ALA A 737 -46.16 -22.53 19.11
N SER A 738 -46.88 -22.70 20.23
CA SER A 738 -47.87 -23.79 20.41
C SER A 738 -49.09 -23.66 19.50
N ASN A 739 -49.32 -22.46 18.93
CA ASN A 739 -50.39 -22.24 17.95
C ASN A 739 -50.06 -22.76 16.55
N TYR A 740 -48.84 -23.27 16.34
CA TYR A 740 -48.36 -23.75 15.06
C TYR A 740 -47.88 -25.19 15.14
N TYR A 741 -48.43 -26.04 14.29
CA TYR A 741 -47.89 -27.38 14.07
C TYR A 741 -47.85 -27.71 12.58
N PHE A 742 -46.97 -28.61 12.24
CA PHE A 742 -46.71 -29.05 10.88
C PHE A 742 -47.08 -30.51 10.75
N VAL A 743 -47.72 -30.86 9.64
CA VAL A 743 -47.93 -32.26 9.25
C VAL A 743 -46.95 -32.57 8.13
N VAL A 744 -46.17 -33.63 8.29
CA VAL A 744 -45.23 -34.12 7.29
C VAL A 744 -45.67 -35.53 6.91
N PRO A 745 -45.79 -35.85 5.61
CA PRO A 745 -46.29 -37.15 5.21
C PRO A 745 -45.28 -38.24 5.58
N GLY A 746 -45.82 -39.42 5.87
CA GLY A 746 -45.04 -40.60 6.22
C GLY A 746 -44.23 -41.16 5.04
N ARG A 747 -43.89 -42.44 5.06
CA ARG A 747 -42.98 -43.05 4.08
C ARG A 747 -43.55 -43.04 2.66
N ASP A 748 -44.87 -43.02 2.52
CA ASP A 748 -45.57 -43.05 1.24
C ASP A 748 -45.74 -41.67 0.57
N ASN A 749 -45.29 -40.60 1.24
CA ASN A 749 -45.40 -39.19 0.80
C ASN A 749 -46.84 -38.73 0.51
N LYS A 750 -47.87 -39.37 1.08
CA LYS A 750 -49.27 -38.93 1.00
C LYS A 750 -49.72 -38.37 2.34
N PHE A 751 -50.51 -37.30 2.32
CA PHE A 751 -51.11 -36.75 3.54
C PHE A 751 -52.42 -37.47 3.85
N GLY A 752 -52.72 -37.65 5.14
CA GLY A 752 -53.92 -38.30 5.67
C GLY A 752 -53.77 -39.80 5.93
N THR A 753 -52.56 -40.35 5.88
CA THR A 753 -52.27 -41.76 6.17
C THR A 753 -51.78 -41.93 7.62
N ALA A 754 -51.86 -43.17 8.14
CA ALA A 754 -51.55 -43.45 9.54
C ALA A 754 -50.07 -43.19 9.93
N ASP A 755 -49.18 -43.05 8.94
CA ASP A 755 -47.77 -42.77 9.11
C ASP A 755 -47.41 -41.26 9.02
N ASP A 756 -48.41 -40.38 8.88
CA ASP A 756 -48.22 -38.94 8.98
C ASP A 756 -47.68 -38.53 10.34
N ARG A 757 -46.67 -37.65 10.32
CA ARG A 757 -46.03 -37.16 11.54
C ARG A 757 -46.37 -35.70 11.79
N VAL A 758 -46.92 -35.42 12.98
CA VAL A 758 -47.11 -34.05 13.48
C VAL A 758 -45.83 -33.55 14.15
N VAL A 759 -45.40 -32.35 13.78
CA VAL A 759 -44.18 -31.69 14.27
C VAL A 759 -44.56 -30.31 14.79
N GLY A 760 -44.30 -30.02 16.08
CA GLY A 760 -44.55 -28.69 16.64
C GLY A 760 -43.55 -27.63 16.16
N ALA A 761 -43.85 -26.36 16.41
CA ALA A 761 -42.90 -25.26 16.25
C ALA A 761 -42.03 -25.04 17.50
N THR A 762 -40.76 -24.69 17.32
CA THR A 762 -39.84 -24.29 18.41
C THR A 762 -39.87 -22.79 18.69
N SER A 763 -40.25 -21.99 17.69
CA SER A 763 -40.33 -20.53 17.81
C SER A 763 -41.29 -19.97 16.78
N ALA A 764 -41.92 -18.85 17.10
CA ALA A 764 -42.66 -18.01 16.17
C ALA A 764 -42.27 -16.55 16.44
N VAL A 765 -41.73 -15.86 15.42
CA VAL A 765 -41.30 -14.46 15.54
C VAL A 765 -42.16 -13.63 14.62
N TYR A 766 -42.95 -12.72 15.19
CA TYR A 766 -43.83 -11.83 14.45
C TYR A 766 -43.09 -10.55 14.06
N ASP A 767 -43.08 -10.25 12.76
CA ASP A 767 -42.72 -8.97 12.19
C ASP A 767 -44.00 -8.20 11.87
N ALA A 768 -44.28 -7.18 12.69
CA ALA A 768 -45.48 -6.37 12.57
C ALA A 768 -45.46 -5.48 11.31
N ALA A 769 -44.29 -5.13 10.77
CA ALA A 769 -44.17 -4.29 9.57
C ALA A 769 -44.63 -5.03 8.30
N THR A 770 -44.36 -6.34 8.24
CA THR A 770 -44.77 -7.19 7.11
C THR A 770 -45.98 -8.06 7.44
N MET A 771 -46.59 -7.90 8.62
CA MET A 771 -47.67 -8.75 9.15
C MET A 771 -47.33 -10.24 9.03
N THR A 772 -46.05 -10.60 9.18
CA THR A 772 -45.54 -11.94 8.88
C THR A 772 -44.94 -12.59 10.11
N VAL A 773 -45.33 -13.83 10.36
CA VAL A 773 -44.77 -14.67 11.43
C VAL A 773 -43.81 -15.67 10.81
N TYR A 774 -42.57 -15.68 11.30
CA TYR A 774 -41.56 -16.64 10.94
C TYR A 774 -41.54 -17.80 11.94
N VAL A 775 -42.13 -18.92 11.54
CA VAL A 775 -42.30 -20.12 12.37
C VAL A 775 -41.15 -21.11 12.09
N THR A 776 -40.45 -21.54 13.15
CA THR A 776 -39.38 -22.55 13.06
C THR A 776 -39.90 -23.92 13.51
N PRO A 777 -39.85 -24.98 12.69
CA PRO A 777 -40.27 -26.33 13.09
C PRO A 777 -39.23 -27.06 13.97
N TYR A 778 -39.69 -27.98 14.82
CA TYR A 778 -38.87 -28.71 15.82
C TYR A 778 -37.75 -29.60 15.25
N GLN A 779 -37.70 -29.88 13.94
CA GLN A 779 -36.60 -30.63 13.30
C GLN A 779 -36.31 -30.12 11.86
N PRO A 780 -35.62 -28.97 11.68
CA PRO A 780 -35.53 -28.29 10.38
C PRO A 780 -34.77 -29.08 9.31
N HIS A 781 -33.74 -29.86 9.66
CA HIS A 781 -32.86 -30.52 8.67
C HIS A 781 -33.50 -31.74 8.00
N THR A 782 -34.29 -32.55 8.71
CA THR A 782 -34.90 -33.79 8.18
C THR A 782 -36.19 -33.56 7.38
N ILE A 783 -36.81 -32.38 7.53
CA ILE A 783 -38.09 -32.03 6.86
C ILE A 783 -37.93 -30.95 5.78
N ALA A 784 -36.76 -30.30 5.68
CA ALA A 784 -36.49 -29.22 4.72
C ALA A 784 -36.66 -29.64 3.25
N THR A 785 -36.56 -30.94 2.95
CA THR A 785 -36.65 -31.51 1.59
C THR A 785 -37.98 -32.21 1.33
N ARG A 786 -38.88 -32.31 2.31
CA ARG A 786 -40.18 -33.00 2.18
C ARG A 786 -41.33 -31.99 2.07
N PRO A 787 -42.42 -32.33 1.35
CA PRO A 787 -43.64 -31.53 1.39
C PRO A 787 -44.18 -31.51 2.84
N MET A 788 -44.73 -30.38 3.27
CA MET A 788 -45.33 -30.25 4.60
C MET A 788 -46.55 -29.35 4.53
N ARG A 789 -47.49 -29.54 5.46
CA ARG A 789 -48.62 -28.62 5.69
C ARG A 789 -48.42 -27.93 7.02
N ILE A 790 -48.77 -26.65 7.09
CA ILE A 790 -48.86 -25.91 8.36
C ILE A 790 -50.32 -25.88 8.79
N SER A 791 -50.54 -26.05 10.09
CA SER A 791 -51.82 -25.81 10.75
C SER A 791 -51.66 -24.71 11.79
N ILE A 792 -52.61 -23.76 11.80
CA ILE A 792 -52.60 -22.58 12.68
C ILE A 792 -53.91 -22.56 13.46
N LEU A 793 -53.81 -22.52 14.79
CA LEU A 793 -54.97 -22.57 15.69
C LEU A 793 -55.64 -21.21 15.85
N ALA A 794 -56.98 -21.16 15.84
CA ALA A 794 -57.80 -19.94 15.82
C ALA A 794 -58.75 -19.79 17.03
N THR A 795 -58.53 -20.52 18.13
CA THR A 795 -59.45 -20.50 19.29
C THR A 795 -59.53 -19.13 19.98
N THR A 796 -60.70 -18.79 20.53
CA THR A 796 -60.97 -17.48 21.16
C THR A 796 -60.17 -17.19 22.43
N THR A 797 -59.61 -18.22 23.08
CA THR A 797 -58.84 -18.09 24.33
C THR A 797 -57.34 -18.22 24.14
N THR A 798 -56.88 -19.04 23.19
CA THR A 798 -55.46 -19.43 23.07
C THR A 798 -54.88 -19.35 21.66
N GLY A 799 -55.73 -19.24 20.62
CA GLY A 799 -55.30 -19.24 19.22
C GLY A 799 -54.90 -17.86 18.70
N VAL A 800 -54.44 -17.84 17.46
CA VAL A 800 -54.04 -16.66 16.70
C VAL A 800 -55.24 -15.74 16.47
N ARG A 801 -55.07 -14.46 16.78
CA ARG A 801 -56.12 -13.42 16.73
C ARG A 801 -55.55 -12.05 16.33
N SER A 802 -56.44 -11.16 15.88
CA SER A 802 -56.08 -9.77 15.56
C SER A 802 -55.78 -8.97 16.82
N GLU A 803 -55.20 -7.77 16.68
CA GLU A 803 -55.00 -6.83 17.80
C GLU A 803 -56.31 -6.50 18.54
N SER A 804 -57.44 -6.52 17.82
CA SER A 804 -58.78 -6.31 18.38
C SER A 804 -59.38 -7.56 19.05
N GLY A 805 -58.62 -8.66 19.13
CA GLY A 805 -59.03 -9.92 19.78
C GLY A 805 -59.89 -10.85 18.91
N ASN A 806 -60.04 -10.57 17.60
CA ASN A 806 -60.86 -11.40 16.72
C ASN A 806 -60.09 -12.66 16.28
N PRO A 807 -60.66 -13.87 16.38
CA PRO A 807 -59.99 -15.12 15.99
C PRO A 807 -59.78 -15.23 14.47
N LEU A 808 -58.74 -15.98 14.06
CA LEU A 808 -58.42 -16.26 12.65
C LEU A 808 -59.59 -16.92 11.89
N ASP A 809 -59.87 -16.44 10.67
CA ASP A 809 -60.73 -17.06 9.66
C ASP A 809 -59.85 -17.88 8.69
N GLY A 810 -59.34 -19.01 9.16
CA GLY A 810 -58.38 -19.83 8.43
C GLY A 810 -58.94 -20.54 7.19
N THR A 811 -60.27 -20.60 7.04
CA THR A 811 -60.97 -21.18 5.88
C THR A 811 -61.52 -20.13 4.91
N ASN A 812 -61.31 -18.84 5.19
CA ASN A 812 -61.85 -17.72 4.41
C ASN A 812 -63.38 -17.75 4.25
N THR A 813 -64.10 -18.30 5.21
CA THR A 813 -65.56 -18.45 5.19
C THR A 813 -66.29 -17.31 5.90
N GLY A 814 -65.55 -16.36 6.49
CA GLY A 814 -66.09 -15.28 7.31
C GLY A 814 -66.43 -15.73 8.73
N ALA A 815 -65.88 -16.86 9.19
CA ALA A 815 -66.11 -17.42 10.52
C ALA A 815 -64.80 -17.93 11.11
N ALA A 816 -64.67 -17.88 12.43
CA ALA A 816 -63.47 -18.33 13.14
C ALA A 816 -63.16 -19.81 12.84
N SER A 817 -61.98 -20.09 12.30
CA SER A 817 -61.56 -21.44 11.93
C SER A 817 -60.05 -21.57 11.86
N ASN A 818 -59.52 -22.77 12.14
CA ASN A 818 -58.10 -23.05 12.01
C ASN A 818 -57.68 -22.97 10.53
N TYR A 819 -56.46 -22.48 10.28
CA TYR A 819 -55.89 -22.53 8.94
C TYR A 819 -55.16 -23.86 8.72
N GLN A 820 -55.34 -24.47 7.55
CA GLN A 820 -54.48 -25.56 7.08
C GLN A 820 -54.05 -25.28 5.64
N GLY A 821 -52.73 -25.18 5.42
CA GLY A 821 -52.19 -24.83 4.10
C GLY A 821 -50.93 -25.61 3.76
N ALA A 822 -50.72 -25.84 2.46
CA ALA A 822 -49.46 -26.40 1.97
C ALA A 822 -48.33 -25.39 2.15
N VAL A 823 -47.15 -25.88 2.54
CA VAL A 823 -45.91 -25.09 2.57
C VAL A 823 -45.08 -25.51 1.35
N PRO A 824 -45.05 -24.69 0.28
CA PRO A 824 -44.32 -25.04 -0.95
C PRO A 824 -42.85 -25.34 -0.66
N LEU A 825 -42.23 -26.24 -1.43
CA LEU A 825 -40.78 -26.42 -1.41
C LEU A 825 -40.10 -25.13 -1.89
N LEU A 826 -38.88 -24.87 -1.42
CA LEU A 826 -38.08 -23.77 -1.95
C LEU A 826 -37.88 -24.01 -3.45
N SER A 827 -38.28 -23.06 -4.29
CA SER A 827 -38.07 -23.12 -5.74
C SER A 827 -36.58 -23.36 -6.00
N ALA A 828 -36.26 -24.40 -6.76
CA ALA A 828 -34.89 -24.62 -7.22
C ALA A 828 -34.51 -23.46 -8.14
N THR A 829 -33.65 -22.56 -7.67
CA THR A 829 -32.90 -21.67 -8.55
C THR A 829 -32.24 -22.54 -9.63
N VAL A 830 -32.46 -22.14 -10.88
CA VAL A 830 -32.00 -22.80 -12.11
C VAL A 830 -30.61 -23.41 -11.92
N ARG A 831 -30.54 -24.74 -11.91
CA ARG A 831 -29.25 -25.44 -12.03
C ARG A 831 -28.67 -25.10 -13.40
N LYS A 832 -27.39 -24.72 -13.41
CA LYS A 832 -26.50 -24.76 -14.58
C LYS A 832 -26.92 -25.92 -15.48
N THR A 833 -27.21 -25.62 -16.74
CA THR A 833 -27.30 -26.58 -17.83
C THR A 833 -26.07 -27.49 -17.76
N SER A 834 -26.32 -28.76 -17.49
CA SER A 834 -25.32 -29.82 -17.55
C SER A 834 -24.82 -29.96 -18.99
N LEU A 835 -23.51 -29.95 -19.17
CA LEU A 835 -22.85 -30.47 -20.37
C LEU A 835 -23.34 -31.90 -20.66
N PRO A 836 -23.54 -32.30 -21.93
CA PRO A 836 -23.94 -33.66 -22.26
C PRO A 836 -22.85 -34.66 -21.87
N ARG A 837 -23.25 -35.75 -21.20
CA ARG A 837 -22.44 -36.96 -21.03
C ARG A 837 -22.31 -37.69 -22.39
N GLY A 838 -21.09 -37.78 -22.88
CA GLY A 838 -20.63 -38.71 -23.92
C GLY A 838 -19.21 -38.29 -24.28
N PHE A 839 -18.15 -38.99 -23.91
CA PHE A 839 -17.79 -40.30 -24.43
C PHE A 839 -16.83 -41.03 -23.47
N ARG A 840 -17.01 -42.35 -23.37
CA ARG A 840 -15.97 -43.29 -22.95
C ARG A 840 -15.16 -43.67 -24.20
N GLY A 841 -13.84 -43.76 -24.08
CA GLY A 841 -13.02 -44.59 -24.98
C GLY A 841 -11.67 -43.99 -25.37
N PHE A 842 -10.61 -44.64 -24.84
CA PHE A 842 -9.18 -44.56 -25.17
C PHE A 842 -8.38 -43.37 -24.68
#